data_AF-A0A4U1I5X8-F1
#
_entry.id   AF-A0A4U1I5X8-F1
#
_cell.length_a   1.000
_cell.length_b   1.000
_cell.length_c   1.000
_cell.angle_alpha   90.00
_cell.angle_beta   90.00
_cell.angle_gamma   90.00
#
_symmetry.space_group_name_H-M   'P 1'
#
loop_
_entity.id
_entity.type
_entity.pdbx_description
1 polymer ?
#
loop_
_entity_poly.entity_id
_entity_poly.type
_entity_poly.pdbx_seq_one_letter_code
_entity_poly.pdbx_strand_id
1 'polypeptide(L)'
;MSKRPTITDGETARSPEDRLQATVENLVTIGRPFPFASGISRRTFLHSLGVLALSACGGSDSGSDTTTSSATNSSTTSSASTSTTSASTSTSSASFVHPGLLHTQNDFERMAQKVAASASPWVDSWNELIASPYGSTSWTPTPHAVVYRNYPGQTDNFLDLCHDAAAAYANALRWKIKGDTTAANTAVKILNAWGSTLTQIATTNGYYDGYLVAGIQGYQIANAAEMMRSYTGWATLDFTTFQNMMLNVFYPMNQGTSSTTGNALAVYSSWDLCAMGMVLAVGVLCDNSTIFNEAITYFKEGFGNGAIAQMVYFLHPGYLGQTQEAGRDQGHDTLSISLLGTVCEMAWNQGVDLYAYDNNRVLAACEYVAKGNLIESGSTYYPVPFEPYAVSGSSTIDTAFSTASQGAVRPEWALIYNHYVNRRGIAAPYSEKFAALISPEGGAGYYGTTSGGFDQLGYGTLAFQRDAISAGVAPSGLTALTVGGSIVLSWWGTVYANGYNVYRSTISGGSYTLIASGATDLLTYTDSTISSGTYYYVVTAVTSTGETAYSNQATGVASTLLDVYYTFNDGSGTTASDASGNSYAGTLAGGATWVTGHSGTAVSLDGSSGYVSVPAGVLAGVSDFTIAVWVYLNAQGWSARLFDFGFNTNRRMMFTPRWGNDNARFGIALNGDVGMQFIQGSSALPTGQWVHVAVTLSGTTGTYYLNGSVAGTNTSLWLPPCQLGSTPNNYIGRSQSSSDPYLNGIVDEFRIYKGALTAAQISTLAAS
;
A
#
# COMPACT_ATOMS: atom_id res chain seq x y z
N MET A 1 4.66 -62.61 -18.11
CA MET A 1 6.14 -62.69 -18.05
C MET A 1 6.67 -61.35 -18.56
N SER A 2 7.42 -60.50 -17.88
CA SER A 2 8.11 -60.54 -16.59
C SER A 2 8.26 -59.10 -16.06
N LYS A 3 7.78 -58.88 -14.83
CA LYS A 3 8.21 -57.98 -13.74
C LYS A 3 8.43 -56.47 -13.97
N ARG A 4 7.45 -55.68 -13.49
CA ARG A 4 7.67 -54.40 -12.78
C ARG A 4 8.27 -54.66 -11.39
N PRO A 5 9.05 -53.73 -10.80
CA PRO A 5 9.12 -53.57 -9.36
C PRO A 5 8.04 -52.60 -8.88
N THR A 6 7.30 -53.06 -7.88
CA THR A 6 6.43 -52.31 -6.98
C THR A 6 7.27 -51.39 -6.10
N ILE A 7 6.89 -50.11 -5.99
CA ILE A 7 7.22 -49.28 -4.82
C ILE A 7 5.92 -49.15 -4.03
N THR A 8 5.99 -49.62 -2.79
CA THR A 8 4.92 -49.62 -1.80
C THR A 8 4.65 -48.22 -1.27
N ASP A 9 3.36 -47.94 -1.11
CA ASP A 9 2.79 -46.77 -0.45
C ASP A 9 3.40 -46.51 0.93
N GLY A 10 3.64 -45.24 1.22
CA GLY A 10 4.15 -44.82 2.52
C GLY A 10 4.47 -43.33 2.65
N GLU A 11 3.73 -42.43 2.00
CA GLU A 11 3.77 -41.01 2.36
C GLU A 11 2.34 -40.47 2.45
N THR A 12 1.85 -40.42 3.68
CA THR A 12 0.76 -39.54 4.07
C THR A 12 1.14 -38.11 3.70
N ALA A 13 0.29 -37.47 2.88
CA ALA A 13 0.34 -36.03 2.66
C ALA A 13 0.25 -35.32 4.01
N ARG A 14 1.37 -34.78 4.49
CA ARG A 14 1.38 -33.96 5.71
C ARG A 14 0.90 -32.56 5.38
N SER A 15 -0.05 -32.09 6.18
CA SER A 15 -0.66 -30.76 6.05
C SER A 15 0.32 -29.65 6.45
N PRO A 16 0.07 -28.39 6.03
CA PRO A 16 0.94 -27.24 6.32
C PRO A 16 1.15 -26.92 7.82
N GLU A 17 0.29 -27.43 8.71
CA GLU A 17 0.31 -27.13 10.15
C GLU A 17 1.26 -28.02 10.96
N ASP A 18 1.74 -29.16 10.43
CA ASP A 18 2.80 -29.96 11.09
C ASP A 18 4.16 -29.23 11.14
N ARG A 19 4.26 -28.03 10.55
CA ARG A 19 5.42 -27.15 10.62
C ARG A 19 5.36 -26.10 11.74
N LEU A 20 4.27 -25.99 12.50
CA LEU A 20 4.09 -24.88 13.46
C LEU A 20 4.35 -25.22 14.94
N GLN A 21 4.69 -26.47 15.30
CA GLN A 21 4.81 -26.85 16.73
C GLN A 21 6.07 -27.65 17.11
N ALA A 22 7.17 -27.50 16.37
CA ALA A 22 8.45 -28.08 16.75
C ALA A 22 9.66 -27.23 16.31
N THR A 23 9.70 -25.94 16.64
CA THR A 23 10.96 -25.16 16.60
C THR A 23 10.90 -23.93 17.52
N VAL A 24 10.74 -24.13 18.83
CA VAL A 24 11.05 -23.09 19.85
C VAL A 24 12.40 -23.35 20.53
N GLU A 25 13.05 -24.48 20.27
CA GLU A 25 14.42 -24.74 20.73
C GLU A 25 15.21 -25.38 19.57
N ASN A 26 16.40 -24.82 19.28
CA ASN A 26 17.35 -25.18 18.21
C ASN A 26 17.06 -24.62 16.81
N LEU A 27 17.49 -23.37 16.56
CA LEU A 27 18.21 -22.95 15.35
C LEU A 27 18.81 -21.55 15.57
N VAL A 28 19.71 -21.46 16.55
CA VAL A 28 20.76 -20.45 16.58
C VAL A 28 21.97 -21.08 15.88
N THR A 29 22.65 -20.30 15.04
CA THR A 29 23.88 -20.64 14.29
C THR A 29 23.64 -21.17 12.87
N ILE A 30 23.64 -20.26 11.89
CA ILE A 30 24.55 -20.24 10.72
C ILE A 30 24.50 -18.82 10.17
N GLY A 31 25.47 -18.00 10.61
CA GLY A 31 25.88 -16.80 9.89
C GLY A 31 26.94 -17.20 8.88
N ARG A 32 26.57 -17.31 7.61
CA ARG A 32 27.52 -17.24 6.49
C ARG A 32 26.91 -16.36 5.38
N PRO A 33 27.66 -15.40 4.84
CA PRO A 33 27.19 -14.60 3.71
C PRO A 33 27.08 -15.50 2.47
N PHE A 34 25.90 -15.61 1.90
CA PHE A 34 25.70 -16.32 0.63
C PHE A 34 26.08 -15.39 -0.54
N PRO A 35 26.77 -15.92 -1.56
CA PRO A 35 27.18 -15.13 -2.73
C PRO A 35 25.95 -14.84 -3.59
N PHE A 36 25.67 -13.57 -3.83
CA PHE A 36 24.61 -13.13 -4.74
C PHE A 36 24.90 -13.61 -6.17
N ALA A 37 23.95 -14.35 -6.75
CA ALA A 37 23.83 -14.42 -8.20
C ALA A 37 23.37 -13.04 -8.68
N SER A 38 24.12 -12.45 -9.60
CA SER A 38 23.93 -11.11 -10.14
C SER A 38 22.64 -11.01 -10.98
N GLY A 39 21.52 -10.76 -10.31
CA GLY A 39 20.29 -10.19 -10.86
C GLY A 39 20.20 -8.71 -10.50
N ILE A 40 19.56 -7.92 -11.36
CA ILE A 40 19.56 -6.45 -11.36
C ILE A 40 19.30 -5.85 -9.97
N SER A 41 20.38 -5.40 -9.32
CA SER A 41 20.34 -4.53 -8.15
C SER A 41 19.85 -3.14 -8.58
N ARG A 42 19.26 -2.37 -7.66
CA ARG A 42 18.93 -0.93 -7.74
C ARG A 42 19.98 -0.07 -8.50
N ARG A 43 21.24 -0.52 -8.59
CA ARG A 43 22.29 0.02 -9.47
C ARG A 43 21.94 0.06 -10.96
N THR A 44 21.37 -0.98 -11.56
CA THR A 44 21.24 -1.01 -13.03
C THR A 44 20.09 -0.11 -13.51
N PHE A 45 18.99 -0.06 -12.76
CA PHE A 45 17.82 0.76 -13.10
C PHE A 45 18.09 2.26 -13.02
N LEU A 46 18.92 2.70 -12.05
CA LEU A 46 19.27 4.12 -11.89
C LEU A 46 20.39 4.58 -12.84
N HIS A 47 21.25 3.67 -13.32
CA HIS A 47 22.34 4.00 -14.25
C HIS A 47 21.99 3.81 -15.73
N SER A 48 20.98 3.00 -16.08
CA SER A 48 20.65 2.70 -17.49
C SER A 48 19.79 3.76 -18.20
N LEU A 49 19.30 4.80 -17.49
CA LEU A 49 18.50 5.88 -18.09
C LEU A 49 19.29 7.18 -18.34
N GLY A 50 20.61 7.17 -18.12
CA GLY A 50 21.49 8.26 -18.47
C GLY A 50 22.47 7.82 -19.55
N VAL A 51 22.09 7.97 -20.82
CA VAL A 51 22.91 8.22 -22.03
C VAL A 51 22.16 7.66 -23.24
N LEU A 52 21.47 8.53 -23.97
CA LEU A 52 21.34 8.49 -25.44
C LEU A 52 20.63 9.76 -25.91
N ALA A 53 21.35 10.88 -25.89
CA ALA A 53 20.99 12.03 -26.71
C ALA A 53 22.29 12.74 -27.09
N LEU A 54 22.81 12.46 -28.29
CA LEU A 54 23.52 13.43 -29.14
C LEU A 54 24.01 12.75 -30.41
N SER A 55 23.39 13.08 -31.55
CA SER A 55 24.08 13.65 -32.72
C SER A 55 23.10 13.73 -33.89
N ALA A 56 22.64 14.94 -34.21
CA ALA A 56 22.30 15.32 -35.57
C ALA A 56 22.55 16.82 -35.74
N CYS A 57 23.51 17.13 -36.61
CA CYS A 57 23.98 18.46 -36.96
C CYS A 57 23.02 19.16 -37.94
N GLY A 58 23.03 20.49 -37.88
CA GLY A 58 23.10 21.33 -39.08
C GLY A 58 21.90 22.23 -39.36
N GLY A 59 22.18 23.54 -39.48
CA GLY A 59 21.31 24.47 -40.22
C GLY A 59 21.19 25.87 -39.61
N SER A 60 22.09 26.77 -40.01
CA SER A 60 22.11 28.22 -39.75
C SER A 60 21.05 29.00 -40.53
N ASP A 61 20.48 30.06 -39.94
CA ASP A 61 20.19 31.39 -40.51
C ASP A 61 19.30 32.19 -39.51
N SER A 62 19.69 33.33 -38.93
CA SER A 62 19.95 34.71 -39.42
C SER A 62 18.72 35.65 -39.43
N GLY A 63 18.85 36.83 -38.81
CA GLY A 63 17.93 38.00 -38.83
C GLY A 63 16.99 38.13 -37.61
N SER A 64 17.20 38.98 -36.60
CA SER A 64 17.15 40.46 -36.49
C SER A 64 15.75 41.11 -36.46
N ASP A 65 15.51 41.79 -35.33
CA ASP A 65 14.75 43.02 -35.11
C ASP A 65 13.24 43.06 -34.77
N THR A 66 12.99 43.76 -33.65
CA THR A 66 11.85 44.66 -33.30
C THR A 66 10.46 44.01 -33.10
N THR A 67 9.61 44.35 -32.13
CA THR A 67 9.44 45.54 -31.27
C THR A 67 8.41 45.20 -30.17
N THR A 68 8.67 45.71 -28.96
CA THR A 68 7.72 46.26 -27.95
C THR A 68 6.21 45.93 -28.02
N SER A 69 5.65 45.44 -26.92
CA SER A 69 4.62 46.20 -26.19
C SER A 69 4.51 45.79 -24.72
N SER A 70 4.56 46.80 -23.88
CA SER A 70 4.38 46.82 -22.43
C SER A 70 2.90 46.82 -22.06
N ALA A 71 2.51 46.06 -21.04
CA ALA A 71 1.29 46.33 -20.27
C ALA A 71 1.52 46.02 -18.79
N THR A 72 1.83 47.11 -18.09
CA THR A 72 1.60 47.46 -16.69
C THR A 72 0.92 46.44 -15.77
N ASN A 73 1.73 46.06 -14.77
CA ASN A 73 1.38 45.53 -13.47
C ASN A 73 0.50 46.53 -12.68
N SER A 74 -0.56 46.06 -12.03
CA SER A 74 -1.24 46.79 -10.96
C SER A 74 -1.61 45.82 -9.86
N SER A 75 -0.82 45.93 -8.80
CA SER A 75 -0.90 45.25 -7.52
C SER A 75 -2.05 45.79 -6.68
N THR A 76 -2.97 44.90 -6.27
CA THR A 76 -3.80 45.11 -5.08
C THR A 76 -3.53 43.98 -4.11
N THR A 77 -2.74 44.31 -3.09
CA THR A 77 -2.51 43.53 -1.88
C THR A 77 -3.77 43.48 -1.04
N SER A 78 -4.30 42.27 -0.80
CA SER A 78 -5.27 42.01 0.26
C SER A 78 -4.72 40.88 1.14
N SER A 79 -4.29 41.26 2.33
CA SER A 79 -3.83 40.42 3.43
C SER A 79 -4.99 39.55 3.92
N ALA A 80 -4.88 38.23 3.76
CA ALA A 80 -5.82 37.29 4.38
C ALA A 80 -5.24 36.82 5.72
N SER A 81 -5.86 37.29 6.80
CA SER A 81 -5.64 36.82 8.17
C SER A 81 -6.10 35.37 8.32
N THR A 82 -5.20 34.51 8.79
CA THR A 82 -5.46 33.14 9.23
C THR A 82 -6.32 33.14 10.49
N SER A 83 -7.63 32.89 10.34
CA SER A 83 -8.51 32.51 11.45
C SER A 83 -8.56 30.98 11.56
N THR A 84 -7.91 30.47 12.59
CA THR A 84 -8.05 29.09 13.07
C THR A 84 -9.46 28.86 13.61
N THR A 85 -10.34 28.31 12.78
CA THR A 85 -11.60 27.74 13.26
C THR A 85 -11.38 26.27 13.55
N SER A 86 -11.32 25.93 14.84
CA SER A 86 -11.42 24.55 15.31
C SER A 86 -12.74 23.96 14.81
N ALA A 87 -12.66 23.00 13.88
CA ALA A 87 -13.81 22.23 13.46
C ALA A 87 -14.25 21.32 14.62
N SER A 88 -15.30 21.73 15.33
CA SER A 88 -16.08 20.80 16.15
C SER A 88 -16.73 19.80 15.20
N THR A 89 -16.31 18.54 15.27
CA THR A 89 -16.91 17.42 14.53
C THR A 89 -18.31 17.13 15.06
N SER A 90 -19.32 17.75 14.45
CA SER A 90 -20.69 17.25 14.51
C SER A 90 -20.77 16.00 13.63
N THR A 91 -20.73 14.83 14.24
CA THR A 91 -20.98 13.54 13.59
C THR A 91 -22.46 13.39 13.25
N SER A 92 -22.92 14.02 12.16
CA SER A 92 -24.09 13.48 11.47
C SER A 92 -23.63 12.24 10.71
N SER A 93 -24.08 11.05 11.12
CA SER A 93 -23.89 9.84 10.32
C SER A 93 -24.57 10.08 8.96
N ALA A 94 -23.79 10.29 7.90
CA ALA A 94 -24.33 10.35 6.56
C ALA A 94 -25.03 9.01 6.28
N SER A 95 -26.26 9.06 5.78
CA SER A 95 -26.96 7.86 5.32
C SER A 95 -26.20 7.24 4.15
N PHE A 96 -26.19 5.91 4.05
CA PHE A 96 -25.59 5.21 2.91
C PHE A 96 -26.26 5.62 1.59
N VAL A 97 -25.45 5.69 0.54
CA VAL A 97 -25.91 5.90 -0.84
C VAL A 97 -26.38 4.56 -1.41
N HIS A 98 -27.55 4.57 -2.05
CA HIS A 98 -28.18 3.38 -2.59
C HIS A 98 -28.84 3.59 -3.96
N PRO A 99 -28.60 2.71 -4.96
CA PRO A 99 -27.54 1.70 -4.96
C PRO A 99 -26.17 2.36 -4.81
N GLY A 100 -25.25 1.78 -4.04
CA GLY A 100 -23.95 2.39 -3.78
C GLY A 100 -22.82 1.43 -3.41
N LEU A 101 -22.93 0.15 -3.80
CA LEU A 101 -21.78 -0.76 -3.83
C LEU A 101 -20.92 -0.48 -5.08
N LEU A 102 -20.71 -1.45 -5.99
CA LEU A 102 -19.89 -1.21 -7.18
C LEU A 102 -20.51 -0.22 -8.17
N HIS A 103 -21.83 -0.02 -8.12
CA HIS A 103 -22.55 0.82 -9.06
C HIS A 103 -23.50 1.76 -8.35
N THR A 104 -23.54 3.00 -8.82
CA THR A 104 -24.54 4.00 -8.46
C THR A 104 -25.68 4.07 -9.47
N GLN A 105 -26.75 4.79 -9.12
CA GLN A 105 -27.83 5.07 -10.06
C GLN A 105 -27.34 5.78 -11.34
N ASN A 106 -26.38 6.70 -11.21
CA ASN A 106 -25.76 7.40 -12.35
C ASN A 106 -24.97 6.44 -13.26
N ASP A 107 -24.39 5.38 -12.71
CA ASP A 107 -23.69 4.36 -13.50
C ASP A 107 -24.66 3.56 -14.37
N PHE A 108 -25.80 3.16 -13.82
CA PHE A 108 -26.85 2.48 -14.58
C PHE A 108 -27.43 3.36 -15.69
N GLU A 109 -27.64 4.64 -15.42
CA GLU A 109 -28.11 5.59 -16.43
C GLU A 109 -27.10 5.76 -17.56
N ARG A 110 -25.80 5.87 -17.24
CA ARG A 110 -24.72 5.88 -18.25
C ARG A 110 -24.75 4.61 -19.09
N MET A 111 -24.76 3.44 -18.46
CA MET A 111 -24.80 2.15 -19.15
C MET A 111 -26.02 2.06 -20.08
N ALA A 112 -27.21 2.36 -19.57
CA ALA A 112 -28.46 2.33 -20.32
C ALA A 112 -28.42 3.25 -21.54
N GLN A 113 -27.95 4.49 -21.37
CA GLN A 113 -27.81 5.46 -22.47
C GLN A 113 -26.83 4.97 -23.54
N LYS A 114 -25.65 4.48 -23.15
CA LYS A 114 -24.62 4.00 -24.08
C LYS A 114 -25.07 2.76 -24.85
N VAL A 115 -25.71 1.80 -24.17
CA VAL A 115 -26.24 0.60 -24.81
C VAL A 115 -27.45 0.93 -25.71
N ALA A 116 -28.31 1.88 -25.33
CA ALA A 116 -29.41 2.33 -26.18
C ALA A 116 -28.92 3.05 -27.44
N ALA A 117 -27.79 3.77 -27.34
CA ALA A 117 -27.14 4.42 -28.47
C ALA A 117 -26.27 3.48 -29.31
N SER A 118 -26.18 2.18 -28.98
CA SER A 118 -25.25 1.22 -29.59
C SER A 118 -23.80 1.72 -29.61
N ALA A 119 -23.38 2.42 -28.54
CA ALA A 119 -22.04 3.01 -28.44
C ALA A 119 -21.00 1.97 -28.03
N SER A 120 -19.97 1.78 -28.86
CA SER A 120 -18.76 1.02 -28.50
C SER A 120 -17.90 1.83 -27.51
N PRO A 121 -17.27 1.19 -26.50
CA PRO A 121 -17.20 -0.25 -26.26
C PRO A 121 -18.30 -0.81 -25.33
N TRP A 122 -19.21 0.03 -24.82
CA TRP A 122 -20.29 -0.41 -23.91
C TRP A 122 -21.20 -1.47 -24.56
N VAL A 123 -21.61 -1.26 -25.81
CA VAL A 123 -22.49 -2.20 -26.52
C VAL A 123 -21.81 -3.55 -26.74
N ASP A 124 -20.49 -3.58 -26.88
CA ASP A 124 -19.72 -4.80 -27.11
C ASP A 124 -19.70 -5.66 -25.85
N SER A 125 -19.40 -5.07 -24.69
CA SER A 125 -19.48 -5.77 -23.39
C SER A 125 -20.93 -6.13 -23.00
N TRP A 126 -21.93 -5.32 -23.40
CA TRP A 126 -23.33 -5.71 -23.27
C TRP A 126 -23.67 -6.96 -24.09
N ASN A 127 -23.14 -7.09 -25.30
CA ASN A 127 -23.33 -8.28 -26.13
C ASN A 127 -22.70 -9.52 -25.49
N GLU A 128 -21.53 -9.39 -24.87
CA GLU A 128 -20.92 -10.46 -24.05
C GLU A 128 -21.81 -10.86 -22.87
N LEU A 129 -22.45 -9.89 -22.21
CA LEU A 129 -23.35 -10.15 -21.09
C LEU A 129 -24.57 -10.96 -21.51
N ILE A 130 -25.24 -10.59 -22.61
CA ILE A 130 -26.44 -11.30 -23.07
C ILE A 130 -26.14 -12.66 -23.72
N ALA A 131 -24.92 -12.84 -24.25
CA ALA A 131 -24.46 -14.12 -24.80
C ALA A 131 -24.02 -15.10 -23.70
N SER A 132 -23.65 -14.59 -22.53
CA SER A 132 -23.22 -15.40 -21.38
C SER A 132 -24.33 -16.33 -20.88
N PRO A 133 -24.02 -17.59 -20.53
CA PRO A 133 -25.00 -18.49 -19.91
C PRO A 133 -25.54 -17.96 -18.58
N TYR A 134 -24.75 -17.18 -17.85
CA TYR A 134 -25.16 -16.52 -16.61
C TYR A 134 -26.14 -15.36 -16.85
N GLY A 135 -26.15 -14.80 -18.07
CA GLY A 135 -27.15 -13.84 -18.50
C GLY A 135 -28.53 -14.45 -18.77
N SER A 136 -28.69 -15.78 -18.72
CA SER A 136 -29.96 -16.44 -19.01
C SER A 136 -31.06 -16.08 -18.00
N THR A 137 -32.23 -15.67 -18.51
CA THR A 137 -33.41 -15.42 -17.68
C THR A 137 -34.12 -16.71 -17.26
N SER A 138 -33.76 -17.88 -17.79
CA SER A 138 -34.34 -19.17 -17.38
C SER A 138 -33.50 -19.90 -16.34
N TRP A 139 -32.56 -19.21 -15.69
CA TRP A 139 -31.66 -19.79 -14.70
C TRP A 139 -32.41 -20.44 -13.54
N THR A 140 -31.89 -21.59 -13.09
CA THR A 140 -32.42 -22.31 -11.93
C THR A 140 -31.32 -22.38 -10.87
N PRO A 141 -31.47 -21.69 -9.73
CA PRO A 141 -30.47 -21.69 -8.69
C PRO A 141 -30.32 -23.06 -8.04
N THR A 142 -29.13 -23.34 -7.52
CA THR A 142 -28.78 -24.59 -6.83
C THR A 142 -28.26 -24.27 -5.42
N PRO A 143 -29.15 -23.80 -4.51
CA PRO A 143 -28.73 -23.40 -3.17
C PRO A 143 -28.38 -24.61 -2.30
N HIS A 144 -27.40 -24.42 -1.40
CA HIS A 144 -26.99 -25.42 -0.43
C HIS A 144 -27.12 -24.90 1.00
N ALA A 145 -27.53 -25.76 1.92
CA ALA A 145 -27.58 -25.40 3.34
C ALA A 145 -26.18 -25.18 3.94
N VAL A 146 -25.20 -25.97 3.45
CA VAL A 146 -23.79 -25.86 3.81
C VAL A 146 -22.95 -25.84 2.53
N VAL A 147 -22.04 -24.87 2.44
CA VAL A 147 -21.08 -24.77 1.33
C VAL A 147 -19.71 -25.30 1.75
N TYR A 148 -19.14 -26.16 0.92
CA TYR A 148 -17.84 -26.80 1.10
C TYR A 148 -16.89 -26.43 -0.04
N ARG A 149 -15.66 -26.09 0.33
CA ARG A 149 -14.50 -25.95 -0.56
C ARG A 149 -13.29 -26.55 0.12
N ASN A 150 -12.68 -27.56 -0.50
CA ASN A 150 -11.57 -28.33 0.03
C ASN A 150 -11.81 -28.83 1.47
N TYR A 151 -13.06 -29.14 1.83
CA TYR A 151 -13.41 -29.56 3.19
C TYR A 151 -13.24 -31.10 3.34
N PRO A 152 -12.58 -31.59 4.39
CA PRO A 152 -12.28 -33.01 4.53
C PRO A 152 -13.55 -33.86 4.65
N GLY A 153 -13.64 -34.89 3.80
CA GLY A 153 -14.75 -35.85 3.81
C GLY A 153 -16.06 -35.33 3.19
N GLN A 154 -16.05 -34.16 2.56
CA GLN A 154 -17.19 -33.58 1.86
C GLN A 154 -16.85 -33.38 0.39
N THR A 155 -17.88 -33.39 -0.47
CA THR A 155 -17.72 -33.02 -1.88
C THR A 155 -17.86 -31.52 -2.03
N ASP A 156 -16.93 -30.91 -2.75
CA ASP A 156 -16.99 -29.48 -3.07
C ASP A 156 -18.28 -29.15 -3.84
N ASN A 157 -19.00 -28.16 -3.33
CA ASN A 157 -20.23 -27.63 -3.94
C ASN A 157 -20.20 -26.09 -4.08
N PHE A 158 -19.10 -25.44 -3.70
CA PHE A 158 -19.00 -23.98 -3.72
C PHE A 158 -19.16 -23.35 -5.12
N LEU A 159 -18.84 -24.08 -6.20
CA LEU A 159 -19.03 -23.58 -7.56
C LEU A 159 -20.50 -23.29 -7.87
N ASP A 160 -21.46 -23.96 -7.22
CA ASP A 160 -22.88 -23.64 -7.40
C ASP A 160 -23.19 -22.23 -6.89
N LEU A 161 -22.59 -21.83 -5.76
CA LEU A 161 -22.69 -20.44 -5.26
C LEU A 161 -22.00 -19.46 -6.22
N CYS A 162 -20.84 -19.81 -6.78
CA CYS A 162 -20.16 -18.98 -7.78
C CYS A 162 -21.03 -18.73 -9.01
N HIS A 163 -21.61 -19.80 -9.57
CA HIS A 163 -22.47 -19.73 -10.75
C HIS A 163 -23.75 -18.92 -10.49
N ASP A 164 -24.37 -19.13 -9.32
CA ASP A 164 -25.59 -18.43 -8.94
C ASP A 164 -25.34 -16.95 -8.66
N ALA A 165 -24.23 -16.60 -8.00
CA ALA A 165 -23.85 -15.19 -7.79
C ALA A 165 -23.60 -14.47 -9.13
N ALA A 166 -22.90 -15.13 -10.06
CA ALA A 166 -22.68 -14.62 -11.42
C ALA A 166 -24.01 -14.40 -12.16
N ALA A 167 -24.92 -15.38 -12.10
CA ALA A 167 -26.22 -15.30 -12.76
C ALA A 167 -27.12 -14.22 -12.15
N ALA A 168 -27.12 -14.07 -10.82
CA ALA A 168 -27.87 -13.02 -10.13
C ALA A 168 -27.38 -11.63 -10.55
N TYR A 169 -26.07 -11.41 -10.58
CA TYR A 169 -25.48 -10.14 -10.99
C TYR A 169 -25.74 -9.80 -12.47
N ALA A 170 -25.50 -10.75 -13.38
CA ALA A 170 -25.73 -10.54 -14.81
C ALA A 170 -27.21 -10.20 -15.10
N ASN A 171 -28.15 -10.90 -14.47
CA ASN A 171 -29.57 -10.61 -14.62
C ASN A 171 -29.99 -9.28 -13.97
N ALA A 172 -29.38 -8.91 -12.83
CA ALA A 172 -29.59 -7.60 -12.22
C ALA A 172 -29.11 -6.46 -13.15
N LEU A 173 -27.98 -6.62 -13.83
CA LEU A 173 -27.49 -5.65 -14.82
C LEU A 173 -28.46 -5.52 -15.99
N ARG A 174 -28.98 -6.64 -16.53
CA ARG A 174 -29.98 -6.60 -17.61
C ARG A 174 -31.21 -5.79 -17.21
N TRP A 175 -31.69 -5.98 -15.98
CA TRP A 175 -32.80 -5.20 -15.47
C TRP A 175 -32.45 -3.72 -15.33
N LYS A 176 -31.33 -3.38 -14.69
CA LYS A 176 -30.93 -1.98 -14.49
C LYS A 176 -30.72 -1.22 -15.80
N ILE A 177 -30.25 -1.89 -16.85
CA ILE A 177 -29.88 -1.26 -18.13
C ILE A 177 -31.07 -1.21 -19.11
N LYS A 178 -31.91 -2.25 -19.16
CA LYS A 178 -33.01 -2.37 -20.15
C LYS A 178 -34.41 -2.46 -19.56
N GLY A 179 -34.55 -2.48 -18.24
CA GLY A 179 -35.84 -2.67 -17.58
C GLY A 179 -36.43 -4.07 -17.75
N ASP A 180 -35.59 -5.08 -18.05
CA ASP A 180 -36.03 -6.47 -18.24
C ASP A 180 -36.53 -7.08 -16.93
N THR A 181 -37.85 -7.10 -16.75
CA THR A 181 -38.49 -7.66 -15.54
C THR A 181 -38.34 -9.16 -15.41
N THR A 182 -38.13 -9.89 -16.51
CA THR A 182 -37.87 -11.34 -16.44
C THR A 182 -36.50 -11.58 -15.84
N ALA A 183 -35.49 -10.82 -16.28
CA ALA A 183 -34.17 -10.87 -15.66
C ALA A 183 -34.21 -10.45 -14.18
N ALA A 184 -34.95 -9.39 -13.85
CA ALA A 184 -35.15 -8.96 -12.46
C ALA A 184 -35.72 -10.09 -11.57
N ASN A 185 -36.76 -10.76 -12.05
CA ASN A 185 -37.37 -11.90 -11.35
C ASN A 185 -36.38 -13.06 -11.18
N THR A 186 -35.53 -13.32 -12.17
CA THR A 186 -34.50 -14.36 -12.10
C THR A 186 -33.42 -14.02 -11.08
N ALA A 187 -32.96 -12.77 -11.03
CA ALA A 187 -32.02 -12.32 -10.00
C ALA A 187 -32.62 -12.50 -8.59
N VAL A 188 -33.84 -12.01 -8.35
CA VAL A 188 -34.53 -12.17 -7.06
C VAL A 188 -34.76 -13.64 -6.71
N LYS A 189 -35.13 -14.49 -7.68
CA LYS A 189 -35.30 -15.94 -7.47
C LYS A 189 -34.02 -16.57 -6.92
N ILE A 190 -32.86 -16.20 -7.46
CA ILE A 190 -31.56 -16.70 -7.00
C ILE A 190 -31.26 -16.18 -5.59
N LEU A 191 -31.38 -14.86 -5.36
CA LEU A 191 -31.11 -14.22 -4.08
C LEU A 191 -31.99 -14.81 -2.96
N ASN A 192 -33.29 -14.98 -3.21
CA ASN A 192 -34.23 -15.59 -2.27
C ASN A 192 -33.86 -17.05 -1.98
N ALA A 193 -33.51 -17.83 -3.00
CA ALA A 193 -33.16 -19.24 -2.85
C ALA A 193 -31.96 -19.44 -1.91
N TRP A 194 -30.92 -18.62 -2.04
CA TRP A 194 -29.78 -18.65 -1.12
C TRP A 194 -30.15 -18.07 0.25
N GLY A 195 -30.82 -16.92 0.29
CA GLY A 195 -31.24 -16.24 1.52
C GLY A 195 -32.06 -17.12 2.47
N SER A 196 -32.89 -18.02 1.94
CA SER A 196 -33.71 -18.94 2.75
C SER A 196 -33.04 -20.28 3.08
N THR A 197 -31.92 -20.62 2.43
CA THR A 197 -31.36 -21.98 2.48
C THR A 197 -30.00 -22.02 3.17
N LEU A 198 -29.11 -21.07 2.88
CA LEU A 198 -27.74 -21.12 3.37
C LEU A 198 -27.68 -20.85 4.86
N THR A 199 -27.09 -21.79 5.59
CA THR A 199 -26.91 -21.70 7.05
C THR A 199 -25.45 -21.67 7.46
N GLN A 200 -24.55 -22.14 6.60
CA GLN A 200 -23.13 -22.24 6.93
C GLN A 200 -22.25 -22.27 5.66
N ILE A 201 -21.09 -21.62 5.72
CA ILE A 201 -19.96 -21.92 4.84
C ILE A 201 -18.91 -22.61 5.72
N ALA A 202 -18.50 -23.82 5.35
CA ALA A 202 -17.75 -24.69 6.24
C ALA A 202 -16.25 -24.38 6.24
N THR A 203 -15.67 -24.35 7.44
CA THR A 203 -14.22 -24.31 7.68
C THR A 203 -13.89 -25.22 8.86
N THR A 204 -12.68 -25.76 8.91
CA THR A 204 -12.15 -26.48 10.07
C THR A 204 -10.64 -26.29 10.14
N ASN A 205 -10.01 -26.67 11.25
CA ASN A 205 -8.56 -26.49 11.43
C ASN A 205 -7.78 -27.16 10.28
N GLY A 206 -6.85 -26.42 9.67
CA GLY A 206 -6.10 -26.82 8.50
C GLY A 206 -6.84 -26.72 7.15
N TYR A 207 -8.12 -26.33 7.14
CA TYR A 207 -8.97 -26.22 5.94
C TYR A 207 -9.80 -24.94 5.97
N TYR A 208 -9.18 -23.86 5.47
CA TYR A 208 -9.65 -22.48 5.64
C TYR A 208 -10.29 -21.88 4.38
N ASP A 209 -10.36 -22.60 3.26
CA ASP A 209 -10.85 -22.10 1.98
C ASP A 209 -12.30 -21.59 2.00
N GLY A 210 -13.11 -22.01 2.99
CA GLY A 210 -14.44 -21.43 3.22
C GLY A 210 -14.40 -19.91 3.45
N TYR A 211 -13.33 -19.37 4.02
CA TYR A 211 -13.16 -17.92 4.17
C TYR A 211 -13.01 -17.18 2.84
N LEU A 212 -12.34 -17.81 1.84
CA LEU A 212 -12.26 -17.26 0.49
C LEU A 212 -13.62 -17.25 -0.19
N VAL A 213 -14.40 -18.34 -0.03
CA VAL A 213 -15.77 -18.40 -0.56
C VAL A 213 -16.63 -17.32 0.07
N ALA A 214 -16.59 -17.17 1.39
CA ALA A 214 -17.33 -16.13 2.10
C ALA A 214 -16.92 -14.73 1.64
N GLY A 215 -15.62 -14.45 1.54
CA GLY A 215 -15.10 -13.15 1.10
C GLY A 215 -15.49 -12.84 -0.35
N ILE A 216 -15.12 -13.71 -1.28
CA ILE A 216 -15.33 -13.48 -2.71
C ILE A 216 -16.83 -13.53 -3.06
N GLN A 217 -17.52 -14.65 -2.84
CA GLN A 217 -18.92 -14.75 -3.25
C GLN A 217 -19.84 -13.88 -2.40
N GLY A 218 -19.46 -13.55 -1.16
CA GLY A 218 -20.23 -12.66 -0.28
C GLY A 218 -20.35 -11.25 -0.84
N TYR A 219 -19.24 -10.60 -1.26
CA TYR A 219 -19.35 -9.26 -1.87
C TYR A 219 -20.11 -9.31 -3.19
N GLN A 220 -19.96 -10.40 -3.96
CA GLN A 220 -20.59 -10.56 -5.27
C GLN A 220 -22.12 -10.63 -5.17
N ILE A 221 -22.64 -11.50 -4.29
CA ILE A 221 -24.08 -11.66 -4.10
C ILE A 221 -24.69 -10.44 -3.39
N ALA A 222 -23.93 -9.75 -2.52
CA ALA A 222 -24.33 -8.47 -1.96
C ALA A 222 -24.47 -7.38 -3.03
N ASN A 223 -23.57 -7.32 -4.01
CA ASN A 223 -23.68 -6.40 -5.15
C ASN A 223 -24.92 -6.67 -5.99
N ALA A 224 -25.23 -7.93 -6.29
CA ALA A 224 -26.46 -8.30 -6.99
C ALA A 224 -27.72 -7.88 -6.19
N ALA A 225 -27.74 -8.13 -4.87
CA ALA A 225 -28.82 -7.70 -3.99
C ALA A 225 -28.98 -6.18 -3.94
N GLU A 226 -27.88 -5.44 -3.79
CA GLU A 226 -27.90 -3.98 -3.73
C GLU A 226 -28.50 -3.36 -5.00
N MET A 227 -28.23 -3.95 -6.17
CA MET A 227 -28.87 -3.55 -7.41
C MET A 227 -30.38 -3.77 -7.32
N MET A 228 -30.81 -4.95 -6.87
CA MET A 228 -32.21 -5.35 -6.80
C MET A 228 -33.01 -4.68 -5.68
N ARG A 229 -32.38 -4.00 -4.72
CA ARG A 229 -33.07 -3.36 -3.56
C ARG A 229 -34.23 -2.43 -3.94
N SER A 230 -34.16 -1.82 -5.12
CA SER A 230 -35.17 -0.88 -5.63
C SER A 230 -36.21 -1.56 -6.54
N TYR A 231 -36.14 -2.87 -6.73
CA TYR A 231 -37.08 -3.61 -7.57
C TYR A 231 -38.35 -3.92 -6.77
N THR A 232 -39.48 -3.40 -7.21
CA THR A 232 -40.77 -3.57 -6.53
C THR A 232 -41.27 -5.01 -6.50
N GLY A 233 -40.71 -5.90 -7.33
CA GLY A 233 -41.03 -7.33 -7.33
C GLY A 233 -40.27 -8.13 -6.27
N TRP A 234 -39.34 -7.52 -5.53
CA TRP A 234 -38.69 -8.17 -4.40
C TRP A 234 -39.43 -7.87 -3.10
N ALA A 235 -39.99 -8.89 -2.46
CA ALA A 235 -40.72 -8.71 -1.23
C ALA A 235 -39.79 -8.21 -0.10
N THR A 236 -40.24 -7.23 0.68
CA THR A 236 -39.45 -6.65 1.78
C THR A 236 -38.99 -7.69 2.80
N LEU A 237 -39.81 -8.70 3.09
CA LEU A 237 -39.45 -9.79 4.00
C LEU A 237 -38.36 -10.69 3.42
N ASP A 238 -38.41 -10.97 2.13
CA ASP A 238 -37.37 -11.77 1.45
C ASP A 238 -36.05 -11.02 1.42
N PHE A 239 -36.07 -9.71 1.15
CA PHE A 239 -34.88 -8.88 1.23
C PHE A 239 -34.29 -8.84 2.65
N THR A 240 -35.14 -8.70 3.67
CA THR A 240 -34.71 -8.78 5.09
C THR A 240 -34.10 -10.15 5.40
N THR A 241 -34.67 -11.22 4.88
CA THR A 241 -34.14 -12.59 5.04
C THR A 241 -32.76 -12.73 4.40
N PHE A 242 -32.58 -12.15 3.20
CA PHE A 242 -31.28 -12.09 2.55
C PHE A 242 -30.24 -11.29 3.35
N GLN A 243 -30.60 -10.10 3.84
CA GLN A 243 -29.73 -9.30 4.70
C GLN A 243 -29.32 -10.08 5.96
N ASN A 244 -30.25 -10.82 6.57
CA ASN A 244 -29.96 -11.67 7.72
C ASN A 244 -28.99 -12.81 7.37
N MET A 245 -29.08 -13.42 6.18
CA MET A 245 -28.07 -14.39 5.73
C MET A 245 -26.68 -13.74 5.63
N MET A 246 -26.59 -12.54 5.06
CA MET A 246 -25.32 -11.81 4.95
C MET A 246 -24.72 -11.49 6.33
N LEU A 247 -25.54 -11.05 7.29
CA LEU A 247 -25.11 -10.70 8.65
C LEU A 247 -24.76 -11.91 9.53
N ASN A 248 -25.42 -13.06 9.32
CA ASN A 248 -25.27 -14.22 10.21
C ASN A 248 -24.37 -15.33 9.66
N VAL A 249 -24.17 -15.39 8.34
CA VAL A 249 -23.33 -16.43 7.69
C VAL A 249 -22.03 -15.83 7.16
N PHE A 250 -22.11 -14.79 6.34
CA PHE A 250 -20.93 -14.24 5.66
C PHE A 250 -20.10 -13.33 6.59
N TYR A 251 -20.74 -12.35 7.23
CA TYR A 251 -20.04 -11.39 8.09
C TYR A 251 -19.23 -12.05 9.20
N PRO A 252 -19.75 -13.01 10.00
CA PRO A 252 -18.99 -13.59 11.11
C PRO A 252 -17.73 -14.36 10.69
N MET A 253 -17.63 -14.77 9.43
CA MET A 253 -16.44 -15.45 8.90
C MET A 253 -15.33 -14.48 8.53
N ASN A 254 -15.65 -13.29 8.01
CA ASN A 254 -14.63 -12.34 7.58
C ASN A 254 -14.57 -11.06 8.45
N GLN A 255 -15.38 -10.96 9.49
CA GLN A 255 -15.17 -10.01 10.59
C GLN A 255 -13.80 -10.29 11.23
N GLY A 256 -13.18 -9.29 11.83
CA GLY A 256 -11.86 -9.49 12.41
C GLY A 256 -10.71 -9.22 11.43
N THR A 257 -10.99 -8.52 10.33
CA THR A 257 -10.11 -7.48 9.76
C THR A 257 -9.89 -6.32 10.77
N SER A 258 -9.80 -6.64 12.05
CA SER A 258 -9.52 -5.78 13.19
C SER A 258 -8.70 -6.56 14.23
N SER A 259 -8.51 -7.88 14.05
CA SER A 259 -7.79 -8.72 15.00
C SER A 259 -6.29 -8.73 14.71
N THR A 260 -5.54 -8.21 15.68
CA THR A 260 -4.11 -7.93 15.66
C THR A 260 -3.20 -9.18 15.71
N THR A 261 -3.68 -10.38 15.35
CA THR A 261 -2.91 -11.63 15.53
C THR A 261 -3.31 -12.75 14.56
N GLY A 262 -2.38 -13.15 13.70
CA GLY A 262 -2.14 -14.56 13.33
C GLY A 262 -3.27 -15.40 12.70
N ASN A 263 -4.32 -14.81 12.12
CA ASN A 263 -5.32 -15.57 11.37
C ASN A 263 -4.80 -15.93 9.97
N ALA A 264 -5.21 -17.08 9.42
CA ALA A 264 -4.93 -17.53 8.04
C ALA A 264 -5.27 -16.47 6.97
N LEU A 265 -6.25 -15.61 7.25
CA LEU A 265 -6.64 -14.48 6.39
C LEU A 265 -5.50 -13.47 6.16
N ALA A 266 -4.65 -13.25 7.16
CA ALA A 266 -3.64 -12.19 7.14
C ALA A 266 -2.33 -12.56 6.40
N VAL A 267 -2.21 -13.81 5.93
CA VAL A 267 -0.98 -14.35 5.31
C VAL A 267 -0.78 -13.83 3.89
N TYR A 268 -1.86 -13.71 3.11
CA TYR A 268 -1.80 -13.31 1.70
C TYR A 268 -2.81 -12.19 1.45
N SER A 269 -2.40 -11.17 0.70
CA SER A 269 -3.21 -9.96 0.51
C SER A 269 -4.58 -10.26 -0.10
N SER A 270 -4.68 -11.21 -1.02
CA SER A 270 -5.94 -11.63 -1.65
C SER A 270 -7.01 -12.09 -0.65
N TRP A 271 -6.62 -12.79 0.42
CA TRP A 271 -7.54 -13.28 1.44
C TRP A 271 -8.15 -12.13 2.26
N ASP A 272 -7.30 -11.21 2.74
CA ASP A 272 -7.73 -10.02 3.45
C ASP A 272 -8.56 -9.08 2.56
N LEU A 273 -8.17 -8.89 1.30
CA LEU A 273 -8.88 -8.00 0.38
C LEU A 273 -10.30 -8.49 0.08
N CYS A 274 -10.51 -9.80 -0.13
CA CYS A 274 -11.85 -10.33 -0.34
C CYS A 274 -12.71 -10.28 0.94
N ALA A 275 -12.10 -10.53 2.10
CA ALA A 275 -12.73 -10.38 3.40
C ALA A 275 -13.21 -8.94 3.63
N MET A 276 -12.32 -7.98 3.40
CA MET A 276 -12.60 -6.55 3.50
C MET A 276 -13.67 -6.09 2.51
N GLY A 277 -13.63 -6.57 1.26
CA GLY A 277 -14.67 -6.30 0.27
C GLY A 277 -16.05 -6.80 0.70
N MET A 278 -16.14 -8.00 1.28
CA MET A 278 -17.39 -8.54 1.82
C MET A 278 -17.88 -7.75 3.03
N VAL A 279 -17.03 -7.47 4.02
CA VAL A 279 -17.39 -6.69 5.21
C VAL A 279 -17.92 -5.31 4.80
N LEU A 280 -17.21 -4.61 3.91
CA LEU A 280 -17.66 -3.33 3.36
C LEU A 280 -19.02 -3.47 2.67
N ALA A 281 -19.20 -4.50 1.84
CA ALA A 281 -20.43 -4.72 1.10
C ALA A 281 -21.64 -4.97 2.02
N VAL A 282 -21.46 -5.77 3.08
CA VAL A 282 -22.50 -6.03 4.09
C VAL A 282 -22.83 -4.77 4.89
N GLY A 283 -21.82 -3.96 5.25
CA GLY A 283 -22.02 -2.69 5.93
C GLY A 283 -22.94 -1.75 5.17
N VAL A 284 -22.73 -1.59 3.86
CA VAL A 284 -23.63 -0.79 3.02
C VAL A 284 -24.99 -1.47 2.86
N LEU A 285 -25.04 -2.75 2.42
CA LEU A 285 -26.29 -3.45 2.12
C LEU A 285 -27.27 -3.48 3.31
N CYS A 286 -26.74 -3.54 4.54
CA CYS A 286 -27.51 -3.65 5.77
C CYS A 286 -27.59 -2.34 6.57
N ASP A 287 -27.21 -1.20 5.96
CA ASP A 287 -27.24 0.11 6.61
C ASP A 287 -26.45 0.17 7.94
N ASN A 288 -25.33 -0.55 8.03
CA ASN A 288 -24.52 -0.69 9.24
C ASN A 288 -23.15 0.01 9.11
N SER A 289 -23.06 1.24 9.63
CA SER A 289 -21.84 2.05 9.60
C SER A 289 -20.68 1.46 10.40
N THR A 290 -20.96 0.67 11.45
CA THR A 290 -19.90 0.04 12.24
C THR A 290 -19.15 -1.00 11.42
N ILE A 291 -19.89 -1.88 10.74
CA ILE A 291 -19.33 -2.89 9.84
C ILE A 291 -18.59 -2.22 8.67
N PHE A 292 -19.17 -1.19 8.06
CA PHE A 292 -18.51 -0.43 6.99
C PHE A 292 -17.18 0.19 7.46
N ASN A 293 -17.19 0.86 8.62
CA ASN A 293 -16.00 1.52 9.15
C ASN A 293 -14.90 0.54 9.59
N GLU A 294 -15.25 -0.71 9.95
CA GLU A 294 -14.25 -1.77 10.20
C GLU A 294 -13.37 -1.98 8.96
N ALA A 295 -13.98 -2.17 7.78
CA ALA A 295 -13.25 -2.35 6.53
C ALA A 295 -12.40 -1.11 6.16
N ILE A 296 -12.95 0.10 6.29
CA ILE A 296 -12.21 1.34 5.99
C ILE A 296 -11.02 1.54 6.94
N THR A 297 -11.19 1.22 8.22
CA THR A 297 -10.12 1.31 9.21
C THR A 297 -9.03 0.27 8.91
N TYR A 298 -9.42 -0.98 8.62
CA TYR A 298 -8.46 -2.02 8.28
C TYR A 298 -7.63 -1.71 7.04
N PHE A 299 -8.26 -1.18 5.99
CA PHE A 299 -7.55 -0.76 4.78
C PHE A 299 -6.36 0.15 5.11
N LYS A 300 -6.56 1.10 6.03
CA LYS A 300 -5.60 2.15 6.38
C LYS A 300 -4.62 1.74 7.46
N GLU A 301 -5.08 0.95 8.43
CA GLU A 301 -4.42 0.75 9.73
C GLU A 301 -4.26 -0.74 10.11
N GLY A 302 -4.73 -1.65 9.26
CA GLY A 302 -4.69 -3.08 9.52
C GLY A 302 -3.28 -3.66 9.62
N PHE A 303 -3.17 -4.79 10.34
CA PHE A 303 -1.90 -5.50 10.56
C PHE A 303 -1.60 -6.53 9.46
N GLY A 304 -2.61 -7.03 8.77
CA GLY A 304 -2.47 -8.07 7.76
C GLY A 304 -2.17 -7.53 6.36
N ASN A 305 -1.91 -8.46 5.44
CA ASN A 305 -1.42 -8.16 4.11
C ASN A 305 -2.44 -7.50 3.16
N GLY A 306 -3.72 -7.38 3.54
CA GLY A 306 -4.68 -6.58 2.78
C GLY A 306 -4.73 -5.09 3.15
N ALA A 307 -4.13 -4.68 4.27
CA ALA A 307 -3.95 -3.26 4.57
C ALA A 307 -2.99 -2.65 3.55
N ILE A 308 -3.31 -1.48 3.00
CA ILE A 308 -2.65 -0.94 1.80
C ILE A 308 -1.13 -0.76 1.95
N ALA A 309 -0.69 -0.45 3.16
CA ALA A 309 0.72 -0.33 3.52
C ALA A 309 1.49 -1.65 3.41
N GLN A 310 0.85 -2.78 3.70
CA GLN A 310 1.44 -4.12 3.63
C GLN A 310 1.20 -4.77 2.26
N MET A 311 0.01 -4.58 1.69
CA MET A 311 -0.33 -5.04 0.36
C MET A 311 0.65 -4.50 -0.68
N VAL A 312 0.96 -3.20 -0.62
CA VAL A 312 2.02 -2.58 -1.41
C VAL A 312 3.26 -2.51 -0.55
N TYR A 313 4.03 -3.60 -0.51
CA TYR A 313 5.19 -3.79 0.35
C TYR A 313 6.25 -2.68 0.19
N PHE A 314 6.57 -2.30 -1.05
CA PHE A 314 7.67 -1.36 -1.32
C PHE A 314 7.34 -0.40 -2.46
N LEU A 315 7.63 0.89 -2.25
CA LEU A 315 7.47 1.92 -3.29
C LEU A 315 8.82 2.22 -3.94
N HIS A 316 8.96 1.83 -5.20
CA HIS A 316 10.12 2.16 -6.04
C HIS A 316 9.98 3.58 -6.62
N PRO A 317 11.10 4.22 -7.01
CA PRO A 317 11.06 5.51 -7.70
C PRO A 317 10.13 5.51 -8.92
N GLY A 318 9.40 6.60 -9.12
CA GLY A 318 8.36 6.72 -10.14
C GLY A 318 7.00 6.14 -9.73
N TYR A 319 6.84 5.83 -8.45
CA TYR A 319 5.64 5.21 -7.86
C TYR A 319 5.28 3.85 -8.47
N LEU A 320 6.29 3.02 -8.73
CA LEU A 320 6.07 1.60 -8.98
C LEU A 320 5.95 0.87 -7.64
N GLY A 321 4.72 0.50 -7.27
CA GLY A 321 4.41 -0.14 -5.99
C GLY A 321 4.48 -1.66 -6.09
N GLN A 322 5.57 -2.24 -5.60
CA GLN A 322 5.69 -3.69 -5.51
C GLN A 322 4.67 -4.24 -4.51
N THR A 323 3.83 -5.13 -5.00
CA THR A 323 2.84 -5.82 -4.19
C THR A 323 3.48 -6.96 -3.40
N GLN A 324 2.79 -7.36 -2.34
CA GLN A 324 3.14 -8.49 -1.51
C GLN A 324 3.20 -9.82 -2.29
N GLU A 325 2.35 -9.98 -3.31
CA GLU A 325 2.20 -11.23 -4.07
C GLU A 325 3.15 -11.33 -5.27
N ALA A 326 3.85 -10.25 -5.63
CA ALA A 326 4.69 -10.18 -6.83
C ALA A 326 5.80 -11.26 -6.91
N GLY A 327 6.26 -11.74 -5.75
CA GLY A 327 7.27 -12.81 -5.65
C GLY A 327 6.69 -14.23 -5.75
N ARG A 328 5.37 -14.39 -5.59
CA ARG A 328 4.67 -15.68 -5.58
C ARG A 328 4.29 -16.11 -6.99
N ASP A 329 3.28 -15.46 -7.57
CA ASP A 329 2.83 -15.64 -8.95
C ASP A 329 1.88 -14.52 -9.39
N GLN A 330 1.78 -14.31 -10.69
CA GLN A 330 1.00 -13.21 -11.25
C GLN A 330 -0.52 -13.46 -11.28
N GLY A 331 -0.96 -14.71 -11.12
CA GLY A 331 -2.38 -15.05 -11.05
C GLY A 331 -3.03 -14.56 -9.75
N HIS A 332 -2.28 -14.59 -8.64
CA HIS A 332 -2.69 -14.04 -7.34
C HIS A 332 -2.39 -12.56 -7.20
N ASP A 333 -1.33 -12.07 -7.85
CA ASP A 333 -1.01 -10.64 -7.86
C ASP A 333 -2.11 -9.84 -8.56
N THR A 334 -2.53 -10.27 -9.76
CA THR A 334 -3.67 -9.69 -10.48
C THR A 334 -5.00 -9.85 -9.73
N LEU A 335 -5.22 -10.97 -9.03
CA LEU A 335 -6.39 -11.13 -8.15
C LEU A 335 -6.44 -10.05 -7.08
N SER A 336 -5.30 -9.74 -6.47
CA SER A 336 -5.20 -8.73 -5.42
C SER A 336 -5.51 -7.33 -5.97
N ILE A 337 -5.06 -6.99 -7.17
CA ILE A 337 -5.44 -5.74 -7.85
C ILE A 337 -6.94 -5.66 -8.10
N SER A 338 -7.55 -6.77 -8.53
CA SER A 338 -8.98 -6.84 -8.80
C SER A 338 -9.84 -6.62 -7.55
N LEU A 339 -9.48 -7.27 -6.44
CA LEU A 339 -10.16 -7.12 -5.15
C LEU A 339 -9.89 -5.73 -4.54
N LEU A 340 -8.69 -5.19 -4.71
CA LEU A 340 -8.33 -3.84 -4.28
C LEU A 340 -9.18 -2.77 -4.98
N GLY A 341 -9.33 -2.88 -6.30
CA GLY A 341 -10.22 -2.01 -7.09
C GLY A 341 -11.67 -2.10 -6.61
N THR A 342 -12.16 -3.32 -6.36
CA THR A 342 -13.51 -3.58 -5.82
C THR A 342 -13.74 -2.87 -4.49
N VAL A 343 -12.83 -3.01 -3.54
CA VAL A 343 -12.91 -2.33 -2.23
C VAL A 343 -12.93 -0.81 -2.40
N CYS A 344 -12.04 -0.27 -3.24
CA CYS A 344 -11.92 1.17 -3.43
C CYS A 344 -13.15 1.78 -4.12
N GLU A 345 -13.75 1.09 -5.10
CA GLU A 345 -14.93 1.62 -5.79
C GLU A 345 -16.17 1.60 -4.90
N MET A 346 -16.38 0.53 -4.11
CA MET A 346 -17.48 0.51 -3.14
C MET A 346 -17.32 1.60 -2.07
N ALA A 347 -16.10 1.85 -1.60
CA ALA A 347 -15.82 2.96 -0.67
C ALA A 347 -16.05 4.34 -1.34
N TRP A 348 -15.60 4.49 -2.58
CA TRP A 348 -15.77 5.72 -3.37
C TRP A 348 -17.24 6.11 -3.53
N ASN A 349 -18.09 5.12 -3.84
CA ASN A 349 -19.53 5.34 -3.99
C ASN A 349 -20.23 5.72 -2.69
N GLN A 350 -19.57 5.56 -1.53
CA GLN A 350 -19.99 6.06 -0.22
C GLN A 350 -19.27 7.35 0.21
N GLY A 351 -18.50 7.97 -0.69
CA GLY A 351 -17.79 9.23 -0.44
C GLY A 351 -16.45 9.07 0.28
N VAL A 352 -15.90 7.86 0.37
CA VAL A 352 -14.59 7.60 0.97
C VAL A 352 -13.56 7.35 -0.14
N ASP A 353 -12.64 8.30 -0.33
CA ASP A 353 -11.59 8.20 -1.35
C ASP A 353 -10.39 7.34 -0.86
N LEU A 354 -10.52 6.03 -1.03
CA LEU A 354 -9.41 5.08 -0.80
C LEU A 354 -8.42 5.04 -1.96
N TYR A 355 -8.84 5.40 -3.18
CA TYR A 355 -7.96 5.45 -4.34
C TYR A 355 -6.83 6.47 -4.15
N ALA A 356 -7.12 7.65 -3.58
CA ALA A 356 -6.13 8.69 -3.33
C ALA A 356 -5.27 8.47 -2.07
N TYR A 357 -5.66 7.52 -1.20
CA TYR A 357 -5.01 7.31 0.08
C TYR A 357 -3.51 6.96 -0.07
N ASP A 358 -2.71 7.45 0.87
CA ASP A 358 -1.24 7.31 0.89
C ASP A 358 -0.59 7.69 -0.46
N ASN A 359 -0.98 8.86 -0.98
CA ASN A 359 -0.47 9.42 -2.24
C ASN A 359 -0.71 8.50 -3.45
N ASN A 360 -1.96 8.06 -3.64
CA ASN A 360 -2.38 7.10 -4.67
C ASN A 360 -1.59 5.77 -4.63
N ARG A 361 -1.35 5.21 -3.43
CA ARG A 361 -0.65 3.91 -3.29
C ARG A 361 -1.35 2.77 -4.04
N VAL A 362 -2.67 2.86 -4.19
CA VAL A 362 -3.45 1.95 -5.04
C VAL A 362 -3.01 2.03 -6.50
N LEU A 363 -2.85 3.23 -7.06
CA LEU A 363 -2.34 3.39 -8.43
C LEU A 363 -0.93 2.83 -8.59
N ALA A 364 -0.08 2.99 -7.57
CA ALA A 364 1.27 2.45 -7.59
C ALA A 364 1.29 0.93 -7.76
N ALA A 365 0.38 0.23 -7.05
CA ALA A 365 0.18 -1.21 -7.21
C ALA A 365 -0.33 -1.57 -8.61
N CYS A 366 -1.37 -0.87 -9.08
CA CYS A 366 -1.96 -1.10 -10.39
C CYS A 366 -0.94 -0.95 -11.53
N GLU A 367 -0.16 0.13 -11.54
CA GLU A 367 0.85 0.37 -12.57
C GLU A 367 1.99 -0.64 -12.51
N TYR A 368 2.41 -1.06 -11.31
CA TYR A 368 3.44 -2.10 -11.14
C TYR A 368 3.00 -3.44 -11.72
N VAL A 369 1.81 -3.91 -11.31
CA VAL A 369 1.28 -5.22 -11.75
C VAL A 369 0.93 -5.19 -13.23
N ALA A 370 0.34 -4.08 -13.73
CA ALA A 370 0.08 -3.92 -15.15
C ALA A 370 1.37 -3.98 -15.96
N LYS A 371 2.41 -3.22 -15.56
CA LYS A 371 3.71 -3.21 -16.23
C LYS A 371 4.30 -4.61 -16.27
N GLY A 372 4.40 -5.28 -15.13
CA GLY A 372 4.97 -6.63 -15.02
C GLY A 372 4.24 -7.71 -15.83
N ASN A 373 2.97 -7.49 -16.21
CA ASN A 373 2.16 -8.44 -16.97
C ASN A 373 1.90 -8.03 -18.43
N LEU A 374 2.47 -6.91 -18.89
CA LEU A 374 2.36 -6.47 -20.29
C LEU A 374 3.58 -6.88 -21.10
N ILE A 375 3.34 -7.23 -22.37
CA ILE A 375 4.40 -7.47 -23.36
C ILE A 375 4.93 -6.11 -23.84
N GLU A 376 6.24 -5.90 -23.70
CA GLU A 376 6.95 -4.74 -24.24
C GLU A 376 7.20 -4.91 -25.74
N SER A 377 7.72 -6.07 -26.14
CA SER A 377 8.00 -6.38 -27.54
C SER A 377 8.10 -7.89 -27.78
N GLY A 378 7.56 -8.37 -28.91
CA GLY A 378 7.59 -9.80 -29.25
C GLY A 378 6.90 -10.66 -28.17
N SER A 379 7.70 -11.44 -27.42
CA SER A 379 7.25 -12.23 -26.27
C SER A 379 7.89 -11.77 -24.95
N THR A 380 8.55 -10.62 -24.95
CA THR A 380 9.26 -10.07 -23.78
C THR A 380 8.32 -9.17 -22.99
N TYR A 381 8.14 -9.47 -21.70
CA TYR A 381 7.40 -8.63 -20.77
C TYR A 381 8.23 -7.42 -20.32
N TYR A 382 7.56 -6.32 -19.96
CA TYR A 382 8.27 -5.20 -19.33
C TYR A 382 8.94 -5.64 -18.02
N PRO A 383 10.17 -5.19 -17.74
CA PRO A 383 10.81 -5.43 -16.46
C PRO A 383 10.20 -4.53 -15.38
N VAL A 384 10.13 -5.05 -14.16
CA VAL A 384 9.80 -4.31 -12.94
C VAL A 384 10.89 -4.51 -11.88
N PRO A 385 11.22 -3.48 -11.08
CA PRO A 385 12.18 -3.62 -9.99
C PRO A 385 11.60 -4.48 -8.87
N PHE A 386 12.43 -5.22 -8.14
CA PHE A 386 11.99 -6.08 -7.04
C PHE A 386 12.94 -5.97 -5.85
N GLU A 387 12.39 -5.74 -4.66
CA GLU A 387 13.10 -5.87 -3.39
C GLU A 387 12.66 -7.16 -2.67
N PRO A 388 13.58 -7.88 -1.99
CA PRO A 388 13.24 -9.12 -1.30
C PRO A 388 12.08 -8.97 -0.33
N TYR A 389 11.15 -9.93 -0.35
CA TYR A 389 9.97 -9.94 0.51
C TYR A 389 9.95 -11.21 1.36
N ALA A 390 9.81 -11.05 2.68
CA ALA A 390 9.59 -12.17 3.58
C ALA A 390 8.10 -12.49 3.67
N VAL A 391 7.74 -13.72 3.36
CA VAL A 391 6.35 -14.17 3.40
C VAL A 391 5.89 -14.25 4.85
N SER A 392 4.86 -13.46 5.19
CA SER A 392 4.28 -13.44 6.54
C SER A 392 3.90 -14.85 7.01
N GLY A 393 4.26 -15.21 8.25
CA GLY A 393 4.01 -16.54 8.81
C GLY A 393 4.83 -17.68 8.18
N SER A 394 5.80 -17.38 7.32
CA SER A 394 6.69 -18.36 6.67
C SER A 394 8.17 -17.97 6.85
N SER A 395 9.07 -18.93 6.68
CA SER A 395 10.52 -18.68 6.59
C SER A 395 11.00 -18.42 5.17
N THR A 396 10.09 -18.46 4.19
CA THR A 396 10.38 -18.18 2.78
C THR A 396 10.62 -16.69 2.55
N ILE A 397 11.67 -16.38 1.79
CA ILE A 397 11.97 -15.05 1.29
C ILE A 397 11.92 -15.10 -0.23
N ASP A 398 11.00 -14.37 -0.83
CA ASP A 398 10.96 -14.15 -2.25
C ASP A 398 12.09 -13.18 -2.61
N THR A 399 12.91 -13.55 -3.59
CA THR A 399 14.13 -12.80 -3.94
C THR A 399 14.07 -12.18 -5.34
N ALA A 400 13.01 -12.44 -6.09
CA ALA A 400 12.77 -11.90 -7.42
C ALA A 400 11.28 -11.86 -7.74
N PHE A 401 10.90 -11.05 -8.72
CA PHE A 401 9.59 -11.07 -9.34
C PHE A 401 9.31 -12.45 -9.98
N SER A 402 8.14 -13.02 -9.72
CA SER A 402 7.76 -14.32 -10.26
C SER A 402 7.20 -14.20 -11.67
N THR A 403 7.72 -15.00 -12.60
CA THR A 403 7.20 -15.13 -13.96
C THR A 403 6.10 -16.19 -14.07
N ALA A 404 5.74 -16.86 -12.97
CA ALA A 404 4.65 -17.83 -12.96
C ALA A 404 3.32 -17.12 -13.27
N SER A 405 2.57 -17.65 -14.23
CA SER A 405 1.31 -17.09 -14.73
C SER A 405 1.41 -15.65 -15.24
N GLN A 406 2.60 -15.18 -15.64
CA GLN A 406 2.78 -13.83 -16.16
C GLN A 406 1.93 -13.59 -17.41
N GLY A 407 1.26 -12.44 -17.45
CA GLY A 407 0.22 -12.13 -18.43
C GLY A 407 -1.17 -12.66 -18.05
N ALA A 408 -1.38 -13.07 -16.79
CA ALA A 408 -2.70 -13.41 -16.28
C ALA A 408 -3.68 -12.23 -16.49
N VAL A 409 -4.90 -12.55 -16.92
CA VAL A 409 -5.93 -11.56 -17.26
C VAL A 409 -7.13 -11.73 -16.33
N ARG A 410 -7.64 -10.59 -15.83
CA ARG A 410 -8.86 -10.49 -15.02
C ARG A 410 -9.59 -9.17 -15.35
N PRO A 411 -10.93 -9.08 -15.12
CA PRO A 411 -11.75 -7.95 -15.56
C PRO A 411 -11.81 -6.79 -14.55
N GLU A 412 -10.68 -6.15 -14.27
CA GLU A 412 -10.59 -4.98 -13.38
C GLU A 412 -10.02 -3.72 -14.04
N TRP A 413 -9.43 -3.85 -15.21
CA TRP A 413 -8.60 -2.80 -15.78
C TRP A 413 -9.43 -1.64 -16.29
N ALA A 414 -10.65 -1.88 -16.78
CA ALA A 414 -11.60 -0.82 -17.10
C ALA A 414 -11.95 0.02 -15.87
N LEU A 415 -12.14 -0.58 -14.68
CA LEU A 415 -12.39 0.14 -13.44
C LEU A 415 -11.22 1.05 -13.07
N ILE A 416 -10.02 0.46 -13.01
CA ILE A 416 -8.80 1.16 -12.59
C ILE A 416 -8.48 2.30 -13.54
N TYR A 417 -8.43 2.01 -14.85
CA TYR A 417 -8.16 3.01 -15.89
C TYR A 417 -9.15 4.16 -15.80
N ASN A 418 -10.46 3.89 -15.80
CA ASN A 418 -11.45 4.96 -15.85
C ASN A 418 -11.56 5.74 -14.55
N HIS A 419 -11.22 5.16 -13.39
CA HIS A 419 -11.12 5.91 -12.15
C HIS A 419 -10.01 6.97 -12.23
N TYR A 420 -8.79 6.58 -12.60
CA TYR A 420 -7.67 7.52 -12.58
C TYR A 420 -7.68 8.46 -13.80
N VAL A 421 -7.86 7.92 -15.00
CA VAL A 421 -7.75 8.68 -16.25
C VAL A 421 -9.02 9.49 -16.50
N ASN A 422 -10.17 8.83 -16.59
CA ASN A 422 -11.42 9.46 -17.06
C ASN A 422 -12.32 10.03 -15.95
N ARG A 423 -11.93 9.87 -14.67
CA ARG A 423 -12.60 10.50 -13.52
C ARG A 423 -11.67 11.51 -12.82
N ARG A 424 -10.35 11.26 -12.74
CA ARG A 424 -9.40 12.14 -12.03
C ARG A 424 -8.37 12.86 -12.90
N GLY A 425 -8.21 12.49 -14.18
CA GLY A 425 -7.20 13.09 -15.07
C GLY A 425 -5.76 12.74 -14.74
N ILE A 426 -5.53 11.73 -13.90
CA ILE A 426 -4.20 11.22 -13.55
C ILE A 426 -3.83 10.13 -14.57
N ALA A 427 -2.62 10.23 -15.15
CA ALA A 427 -2.15 9.22 -16.10
C ALA A 427 -1.90 7.88 -15.42
N ALA A 428 -2.35 6.80 -16.07
CA ALA A 428 -2.11 5.41 -15.68
C ALA A 428 -1.71 4.60 -16.93
N PRO A 429 -0.54 4.88 -17.54
CA PRO A 429 -0.18 4.39 -18.87
C PRO A 429 -0.16 2.86 -19.00
N TYR A 430 0.25 2.14 -17.95
CA TYR A 430 0.27 0.67 -17.99
C TYR A 430 -1.12 0.08 -17.78
N SER A 431 -1.90 0.65 -16.84
CA SER A 431 -3.30 0.25 -16.65
C SER A 431 -4.15 0.54 -17.90
N GLU A 432 -3.89 1.64 -18.61
CA GLU A 432 -4.52 1.97 -19.89
C GLU A 432 -4.22 0.93 -20.97
N LYS A 433 -2.94 0.57 -21.15
CA LYS A 433 -2.53 -0.49 -22.09
C LYS A 433 -3.19 -1.83 -21.75
N PHE A 434 -3.30 -2.16 -20.46
CA PHE A 434 -3.94 -3.41 -20.03
C PHE A 434 -5.45 -3.38 -20.27
N ALA A 435 -6.13 -2.29 -19.92
CA ALA A 435 -7.55 -2.11 -20.19
C ALA A 435 -7.87 -2.22 -21.69
N ALA A 436 -7.03 -1.64 -22.54
CA ALA A 436 -7.16 -1.76 -23.99
C ALA A 436 -6.93 -3.18 -24.50
N LEU A 437 -5.98 -3.92 -23.92
CA LEU A 437 -5.66 -5.30 -24.30
C LEU A 437 -6.84 -6.26 -24.08
N ILE A 438 -7.61 -6.04 -23.02
CA ILE A 438 -8.63 -7.00 -22.56
C ILE A 438 -10.07 -6.56 -22.85
N SER A 439 -10.25 -5.34 -23.37
CA SER A 439 -11.56 -4.82 -23.73
C SER A 439 -12.11 -5.49 -25.00
N PRO A 440 -13.42 -5.81 -25.07
CA PRO A 440 -14.41 -5.67 -24.01
C PRO A 440 -14.25 -6.75 -22.93
N GLU A 441 -14.30 -6.34 -21.67
CA GLU A 441 -14.21 -7.27 -20.54
C GLU A 441 -15.50 -8.11 -20.44
N GLY A 442 -15.32 -9.43 -20.38
CA GLY A 442 -16.36 -10.41 -20.07
C GLY A 442 -16.66 -10.51 -18.57
N GLY A 443 -17.66 -11.32 -18.23
CA GLY A 443 -18.10 -11.58 -16.86
C GLY A 443 -17.45 -12.81 -16.22
N ALA A 444 -18.00 -13.21 -15.07
CA ALA A 444 -17.66 -14.48 -14.44
C ALA A 444 -17.82 -15.68 -15.40
N GLY A 445 -16.87 -16.62 -15.33
CA GLY A 445 -16.75 -17.78 -16.21
C GLY A 445 -16.08 -17.50 -17.57
N TYR A 446 -15.89 -16.23 -17.95
CA TYR A 446 -15.23 -15.87 -19.21
C TYR A 446 -13.72 -16.20 -19.18
N TYR A 447 -13.08 -15.99 -18.03
CA TYR A 447 -11.63 -16.17 -17.84
C TYR A 447 -11.24 -17.57 -17.35
N GLY A 448 -12.18 -18.53 -17.41
CA GLY A 448 -11.95 -19.91 -17.00
C GLY A 448 -13.18 -20.55 -16.37
N THR A 449 -13.24 -21.88 -16.37
CA THR A 449 -14.35 -22.66 -15.81
C THR A 449 -14.10 -23.14 -14.37
N THR A 450 -12.91 -22.91 -13.83
CA THR A 450 -12.57 -23.19 -12.43
C THR A 450 -12.85 -21.99 -11.55
N SER A 451 -12.66 -22.11 -10.23
CA SER A 451 -12.93 -21.04 -9.26
C SER A 451 -12.34 -19.69 -9.67
N GLY A 452 -11.14 -19.69 -10.26
CA GLY A 452 -10.43 -18.47 -10.68
C GLY A 452 -11.22 -17.61 -11.65
N GLY A 453 -12.02 -18.23 -12.53
CA GLY A 453 -12.90 -17.52 -13.47
C GLY A 453 -14.11 -16.86 -12.83
N PHE A 454 -14.36 -17.12 -11.53
CA PHE A 454 -15.48 -16.59 -10.75
C PHE A 454 -15.03 -15.73 -9.56
N ASP A 455 -13.74 -15.41 -9.45
CA ASP A 455 -13.24 -14.53 -8.38
C ASP A 455 -13.72 -13.08 -8.56
N GLN A 456 -14.23 -12.72 -9.75
CA GLN A 456 -14.74 -11.40 -10.13
C GLN A 456 -16.12 -11.49 -10.79
N LEU A 457 -16.91 -10.43 -10.64
CA LEU A 457 -18.17 -10.25 -11.38
C LEU A 457 -17.97 -9.93 -12.87
N GLY A 458 -16.93 -9.15 -13.18
CA GLY A 458 -16.56 -8.71 -14.52
C GLY A 458 -17.53 -7.71 -15.17
N TYR A 459 -17.54 -7.70 -16.50
CA TYR A 459 -18.24 -6.70 -17.33
C TYR A 459 -17.77 -5.26 -17.09
N GLY A 460 -16.50 -5.04 -16.74
CA GLY A 460 -16.01 -3.72 -16.37
C GLY A 460 -15.99 -2.71 -17.52
N THR A 461 -15.83 -3.15 -18.77
CA THR A 461 -16.01 -2.27 -19.95
C THR A 461 -17.44 -1.73 -20.04
N LEU A 462 -18.46 -2.53 -19.72
CA LEU A 462 -19.84 -2.05 -19.64
C LEU A 462 -20.00 -1.12 -18.43
N ALA A 463 -19.57 -1.57 -17.25
CA ALA A 463 -19.87 -0.90 -15.99
C ALA A 463 -19.07 0.41 -15.77
N PHE A 464 -17.77 0.38 -16.04
CA PHE A 464 -16.84 1.41 -15.59
C PHE A 464 -16.27 2.27 -16.71
N GLN A 465 -16.47 1.90 -17.98
CA GLN A 465 -16.06 2.77 -19.08
C GLN A 465 -16.74 4.14 -18.99
N ARG A 466 -15.94 5.18 -19.18
CA ARG A 466 -16.35 6.58 -19.20
C ARG A 466 -15.92 7.23 -20.51
N ASP A 467 -16.59 8.31 -20.86
CA ASP A 467 -16.09 9.19 -21.91
C ASP A 467 -14.78 9.85 -21.46
N ALA A 468 -13.90 10.11 -22.43
CA ALA A 468 -12.66 10.81 -22.18
C ALA A 468 -12.92 12.23 -21.62
N ILE A 469 -12.11 12.65 -20.66
CA ILE A 469 -12.17 14.02 -20.13
C ILE A 469 -11.60 15.02 -21.16
N SER A 470 -11.99 16.29 -21.07
CA SER A 470 -11.57 17.30 -22.06
C SER A 470 -10.13 17.82 -21.86
N ALA A 471 -9.59 17.68 -20.64
CA ALA A 471 -8.26 18.16 -20.28
C ALA A 471 -7.75 17.40 -19.05
N GLY A 472 -6.42 17.28 -18.93
CA GLY A 472 -5.78 16.73 -17.75
C GLY A 472 -5.64 17.73 -16.60
N VAL A 473 -5.02 17.27 -15.51
CA VAL A 473 -4.66 18.08 -14.34
C VAL A 473 -3.17 18.41 -14.34
N ALA A 474 -2.70 19.27 -13.43
CA ALA A 474 -1.26 19.39 -13.22
C ALA A 474 -0.69 18.06 -12.68
N PRO A 475 0.58 17.71 -12.95
CA PRO A 475 1.25 16.61 -12.26
C PRO A 475 1.10 16.76 -10.74
N SER A 476 1.03 15.67 -10.01
CA SER A 476 0.72 15.70 -8.57
C SER A 476 1.56 14.73 -7.78
N GLY A 477 1.46 14.79 -6.46
CA GLY A 477 2.18 13.89 -5.55
C GLY A 477 3.68 13.91 -5.76
N LEU A 478 4.30 15.03 -6.14
CA LEU A 478 5.75 15.11 -6.28
C LEU A 478 6.43 14.90 -4.91
N THR A 479 7.38 13.98 -4.84
CA THR A 479 8.27 13.77 -3.68
C THR A 479 9.73 13.95 -4.07
N ALA A 480 10.58 14.20 -3.07
CA ALA A 480 12.03 14.33 -3.22
C ALA A 480 12.73 13.60 -2.06
N LEU A 481 13.53 12.57 -2.37
CA LEU A 481 14.22 11.74 -1.38
C LEU A 481 15.74 11.83 -1.56
N THR A 482 16.46 12.11 -0.48
CA THR A 482 17.93 12.16 -0.49
C THR A 482 18.51 10.74 -0.40
N VAL A 483 19.28 10.36 -1.42
CA VAL A 483 19.91 9.03 -1.52
C VAL A 483 21.36 9.20 -1.96
N GLY A 484 22.32 8.88 -1.10
CA GLY A 484 23.75 8.92 -1.42
C GLY A 484 24.23 10.28 -1.90
N GLY A 485 23.67 11.38 -1.37
CA GLY A 485 23.99 12.76 -1.76
C GLY A 485 23.29 13.26 -3.03
N SER A 486 22.47 12.44 -3.69
CA SER A 486 21.58 12.86 -4.79
C SER A 486 20.14 13.05 -4.30
N ILE A 487 19.31 13.76 -5.07
CA ILE A 487 17.87 13.87 -4.80
C ILE A 487 17.11 13.09 -5.87
N VAL A 488 16.33 12.09 -5.44
CA VAL A 488 15.47 11.27 -6.30
C VAL A 488 14.04 11.78 -6.22
N LEU A 489 13.50 12.23 -7.34
CA LEU A 489 12.14 12.73 -7.48
C LEU A 489 11.18 11.64 -7.93
N SER A 490 9.92 11.70 -7.54
CA SER A 490 8.85 10.84 -8.08
C SER A 490 7.52 11.60 -8.09
N TRP A 491 6.73 11.47 -9.16
CA TRP A 491 5.46 12.19 -9.31
C TRP A 491 4.39 11.36 -10.03
N TRP A 492 3.13 11.79 -9.91
CA TRP A 492 2.01 11.31 -10.70
C TRP A 492 1.82 12.16 -11.95
N GLY A 493 1.61 11.48 -13.06
CA GLY A 493 1.45 12.08 -14.37
C GLY A 493 0.04 12.60 -14.61
N THR A 494 -0.14 13.29 -15.72
CA THR A 494 -1.45 13.73 -16.21
C THR A 494 -1.74 13.13 -17.57
N VAL A 495 -3.02 12.91 -17.85
CA VAL A 495 -3.48 12.51 -19.18
C VAL A 495 -3.04 13.52 -20.24
N TYR A 496 -2.85 13.05 -21.47
CA TYR A 496 -2.41 13.82 -22.65
C TYR A 496 -0.99 14.39 -22.58
N ALA A 497 -0.19 14.00 -21.58
CA ALA A 497 1.21 14.38 -21.50
C ALA A 497 2.05 13.63 -22.56
N ASN A 498 2.89 14.39 -23.28
CA ASN A 498 3.93 13.90 -24.18
C ASN A 498 5.31 13.84 -23.50
N GLY A 499 5.43 14.41 -22.31
CA GLY A 499 6.63 14.41 -21.48
C GLY A 499 6.50 15.37 -20.30
N TYR A 500 7.49 15.36 -19.43
CA TYR A 500 7.52 16.19 -18.23
C TYR A 500 8.78 17.05 -18.17
N ASN A 501 8.62 18.27 -17.65
CA ASN A 501 9.71 19.18 -17.33
C ASN A 501 9.92 19.22 -15.81
N VAL A 502 11.17 19.11 -15.39
CA VAL A 502 11.56 19.18 -13.98
C VAL A 502 12.24 20.52 -13.74
N TYR A 503 11.73 21.24 -12.76
CA TYR A 503 12.29 22.51 -12.35
C TYR A 503 12.84 22.46 -10.92
N ARG A 504 13.83 23.31 -10.66
CA ARG A 504 14.49 23.44 -9.35
C ARG A 504 14.67 24.89 -8.96
N SER A 505 14.56 25.18 -7.67
CA SER A 505 14.93 26.45 -7.04
C SER A 505 15.71 26.22 -5.75
N THR A 506 16.50 27.19 -5.32
CA THR A 506 17.12 27.24 -3.97
C THR A 506 16.27 28.05 -2.99
N ILE A 507 15.14 28.60 -3.45
CA ILE A 507 14.22 29.43 -2.66
C ILE A 507 12.84 28.79 -2.67
N SER A 508 12.23 28.60 -1.50
CA SER A 508 10.85 28.08 -1.40
C SER A 508 9.88 29.02 -2.11
N GLY A 509 8.95 28.47 -2.90
CA GLY A 509 8.08 29.23 -3.80
C GLY A 509 8.79 30.12 -4.86
N GLY A 510 10.12 30.03 -5.00
CA GLY A 510 10.92 30.98 -5.76
C GLY A 510 10.98 30.70 -7.26
N SER A 511 11.69 31.57 -7.99
CA SER A 511 11.93 31.41 -9.43
C SER A 511 12.57 30.06 -9.72
N TYR A 512 11.85 29.26 -10.49
CA TYR A 512 12.22 27.91 -10.84
C TYR A 512 13.04 27.89 -12.14
N THR A 513 14.13 27.12 -12.14
CA THR A 513 14.97 26.89 -13.32
C THR A 513 14.70 25.49 -13.86
N LEU A 514 14.48 25.36 -15.17
CA LEU A 514 14.37 24.07 -15.85
C LEU A 514 15.70 23.32 -15.77
N ILE A 515 15.70 22.11 -15.23
CA ILE A 515 16.91 21.27 -15.10
C ILE A 515 16.83 19.97 -15.90
N ALA A 516 15.61 19.55 -16.30
CA ALA A 516 15.41 18.44 -17.21
C ALA A 516 14.09 18.59 -17.97
N SER A 517 14.02 18.04 -19.18
CA SER A 517 12.83 18.03 -20.03
C SER A 517 12.71 16.67 -20.73
N GLY A 518 11.48 16.24 -21.02
CA GLY A 518 11.21 15.06 -21.85
C GLY A 518 11.25 13.72 -21.12
N ALA A 519 11.06 13.69 -19.79
CA ALA A 519 10.81 12.44 -19.08
C ALA A 519 9.47 11.83 -19.53
N THR A 520 9.39 10.54 -19.87
CA THR A 520 8.19 9.93 -20.49
C THR A 520 7.81 8.52 -20.03
N ASP A 521 8.76 7.67 -19.58
CA ASP A 521 8.47 6.26 -19.23
C ASP A 521 8.28 6.01 -17.72
N LEU A 522 9.26 6.41 -16.90
CA LEU A 522 9.15 6.37 -15.45
C LEU A 522 9.09 7.80 -14.93
N LEU A 523 8.11 8.09 -14.09
CA LEU A 523 7.86 9.43 -13.55
C LEU A 523 8.82 9.74 -12.39
N THR A 524 10.11 9.65 -12.68
CA THR A 524 11.24 9.82 -11.75
C THR A 524 12.35 10.63 -12.39
N TYR A 525 13.12 11.35 -11.57
CA TYR A 525 14.32 12.07 -11.99
C TYR A 525 15.32 12.11 -10.84
N THR A 526 16.58 11.79 -11.12
CA THR A 526 17.66 11.88 -10.12
C THR A 526 18.51 13.12 -10.39
N ASP A 527 18.44 14.10 -9.48
CA ASP A 527 19.34 15.25 -9.48
C ASP A 527 20.62 14.89 -8.72
N SER A 528 21.67 14.53 -9.47
CA SER A 528 22.98 14.13 -8.95
C SER A 528 24.06 15.22 -9.10
N THR A 529 23.71 16.35 -9.71
CA THR A 529 24.65 17.44 -10.06
C THR A 529 24.51 18.64 -9.12
N ILE A 530 24.33 18.35 -7.83
CA ILE A 530 24.02 19.35 -6.80
C ILE A 530 25.07 19.38 -5.71
N SER A 531 25.36 20.59 -5.24
CA SER A 531 26.12 20.78 -4.01
C SER A 531 25.23 20.59 -2.78
N SER A 532 25.88 20.41 -1.63
CA SER A 532 25.23 20.47 -0.32
C SER A 532 24.29 21.68 -0.21
N GLY A 533 23.03 21.45 0.15
CA GLY A 533 22.02 22.49 0.25
C GLY A 533 20.58 21.97 0.24
N THR A 534 19.63 22.86 0.48
CA THR A 534 18.20 22.60 0.32
C THR A 534 17.73 23.09 -1.04
N TYR A 535 16.96 22.26 -1.73
CA TYR A 535 16.40 22.54 -3.05
C TYR A 535 14.91 22.28 -3.07
N TYR A 536 14.22 23.00 -3.92
CA TYR A 536 12.79 22.90 -4.10
C TYR A 536 12.46 22.58 -5.55
N TYR A 537 11.62 21.57 -5.75
CA TYR A 537 11.30 21.02 -7.07
C TYR A 537 9.83 21.17 -7.38
N VAL A 538 9.52 21.42 -8.64
CA VAL A 538 8.18 21.31 -9.22
C VAL A 538 8.29 20.64 -10.58
N VAL A 539 7.21 19.98 -11.00
CA VAL A 539 7.11 19.31 -12.30
C VAL A 539 5.91 19.85 -13.06
N THR A 540 6.05 20.01 -14.36
CA THR A 540 4.95 20.24 -15.30
C THR A 540 4.88 19.11 -16.31
N ALA A 541 3.71 18.91 -16.90
CA ALA A 541 3.54 18.13 -18.11
C ALA A 541 3.51 19.02 -19.35
N VAL A 542 4.11 18.52 -20.43
CA VAL A 542 4.04 19.07 -21.78
C VAL A 542 2.97 18.30 -22.55
N THR A 543 1.94 18.99 -23.02
CA THR A 543 0.82 18.41 -23.79
C THR A 543 0.79 19.01 -25.21
N SER A 544 -0.12 18.53 -26.07
CA SER A 544 -0.34 19.13 -27.38
C SER A 544 -0.89 20.56 -27.33
N THR A 545 -1.50 20.98 -26.23
CA THR A 545 -2.05 22.33 -26.04
C THR A 545 -1.12 23.27 -25.27
N GLY A 546 0.03 22.77 -24.79
CA GLY A 546 1.03 23.53 -24.07
C GLY A 546 1.47 22.87 -22.76
N GLU A 547 2.23 23.63 -21.98
CA GLU A 547 2.73 23.22 -20.67
C GLU A 547 1.68 23.48 -19.58
N THR A 548 1.48 22.50 -18.71
CA THR A 548 0.53 22.58 -17.59
C THR A 548 1.07 23.45 -16.44
N ALA A 549 0.21 23.72 -15.45
CA ALA A 549 0.64 24.32 -14.19
C ALA A 549 1.62 23.41 -13.42
N TYR A 550 2.37 24.01 -12.49
CA TYR A 550 3.26 23.27 -11.60
C TYR A 550 2.51 22.27 -10.73
N SER A 551 3.17 21.15 -10.45
CA SER A 551 2.82 20.25 -9.36
C SER A 551 2.90 20.92 -8.00
N ASN A 552 2.56 20.16 -6.95
CA ASN A 552 3.01 20.51 -5.61
C ASN A 552 4.54 20.68 -5.58
N GLN A 553 5.03 21.60 -4.74
CA GLN A 553 6.46 21.76 -4.48
C GLN A 553 6.95 20.60 -3.58
N ALA A 554 8.07 19.98 -3.95
CA ALA A 554 8.79 19.04 -3.10
C ALA A 554 10.10 19.63 -2.61
N THR A 555 10.48 19.35 -1.36
CA THR A 555 11.75 19.80 -0.78
C THR A 555 12.71 18.63 -0.71
N GLY A 556 13.88 18.78 -1.33
CA GLY A 556 14.97 17.81 -1.24
C GLY A 556 16.20 18.45 -0.58
N VAL A 557 16.89 17.69 0.27
CA VAL A 557 18.02 18.20 1.05
C VAL A 557 19.27 17.40 0.70
N ALA A 558 20.15 17.96 -0.11
CA ALA A 558 21.40 17.32 -0.52
C ALA A 558 22.53 17.48 0.52
N SER A 559 22.17 17.58 1.80
CA SER A 559 23.05 17.81 2.94
C SER A 559 22.51 17.09 4.17
N THR A 560 23.34 16.91 5.19
CA THR A 560 22.84 16.44 6.49
C THR A 560 22.15 17.60 7.22
N LEU A 561 20.86 17.48 7.50
CA LEU A 561 20.04 18.48 8.20
C LEU A 561 19.59 17.92 9.55
N LEU A 562 19.79 18.69 10.62
CA LEU A 562 19.23 18.37 11.93
C LEU A 562 17.71 18.57 11.88
N ASP A 563 16.96 17.49 12.05
CA ASP A 563 15.51 17.47 11.89
C ASP A 563 14.78 17.45 13.24
N VAL A 564 15.35 16.76 14.24
CA VAL A 564 14.87 16.76 15.63
C VAL A 564 16.07 16.86 16.56
N TYR A 565 15.94 17.68 17.61
CA TYR A 565 16.94 17.72 18.69
C TYR A 565 16.29 17.94 20.04
N TYR A 566 16.28 16.90 20.88
CA TYR A 566 15.95 17.01 22.28
C TYR A 566 17.23 17.15 23.10
N THR A 567 17.48 18.38 23.55
CA THR A 567 18.53 18.67 24.53
C THR A 567 18.19 18.13 25.91
N PHE A 568 16.90 17.88 26.17
CA PHE A 568 16.34 17.54 27.48
C PHE A 568 16.70 18.53 28.61
N ASN A 569 16.98 19.79 28.25
CA ASN A 569 17.27 20.89 29.17
C ASN A 569 16.03 21.64 29.69
N ASP A 570 14.81 21.15 29.42
CA ASP A 570 13.56 21.74 29.91
C ASP A 570 13.45 21.68 31.44
N GLY A 571 13.93 20.59 32.06
CA GLY A 571 14.09 20.43 33.51
C GLY A 571 12.80 20.41 34.35
N SER A 572 11.63 20.56 33.73
CA SER A 572 10.32 20.55 34.41
C SER A 572 9.17 20.27 33.46
N GLY A 573 7.99 19.95 33.99
CA GLY A 573 6.82 19.59 33.18
C GLY A 573 6.99 18.26 32.44
N THR A 574 6.26 18.09 31.34
CA THR A 574 6.28 16.86 30.52
C THR A 574 6.76 17.08 29.10
N THR A 575 7.16 18.30 28.73
CA THR A 575 7.57 18.63 27.36
C THR A 575 9.06 18.43 27.19
N ALA A 576 9.46 17.72 26.15
CA ALA A 576 10.83 17.71 25.64
C ALA A 576 10.89 18.63 24.42
N SER A 577 11.43 19.84 24.59
CA SER A 577 11.43 20.84 23.53
C SER A 577 12.34 20.43 22.37
N ASP A 578 11.86 20.63 21.14
CA ASP A 578 12.65 20.42 19.93
C ASP A 578 13.51 21.66 19.62
N ALA A 579 14.80 21.55 19.87
CA ALA A 579 15.80 22.60 19.63
C ALA A 579 16.23 22.72 18.16
N SER A 580 15.75 21.85 17.26
CA SER A 580 16.06 21.95 15.82
C SER A 580 15.32 23.10 15.13
N GLY A 581 14.20 23.56 15.70
CA GLY A 581 13.31 24.55 15.12
C GLY A 581 12.18 23.97 14.24
N ASN A 582 12.10 22.64 14.09
CA ASN A 582 11.10 21.98 13.24
C ASN A 582 9.80 21.60 13.97
N SER A 583 9.64 22.01 15.22
CA SER A 583 8.41 21.88 16.03
C SER A 583 7.99 20.42 16.32
N TYR A 584 8.94 19.50 16.40
CA TYR A 584 8.68 18.11 16.81
C TYR A 584 8.79 17.92 18.33
N ALA A 585 8.13 18.75 19.15
CA ALA A 585 8.23 18.65 20.61
C ALA A 585 7.79 17.25 21.12
N GLY A 586 8.66 16.60 21.89
CA GLY A 586 8.37 15.32 22.52
C GLY A 586 7.57 15.47 23.82
N THR A 587 6.99 14.38 24.30
CA THR A 587 6.23 14.35 25.56
C THR A 587 6.71 13.20 26.44
N LEU A 588 7.19 13.51 27.65
CA LEU A 588 7.47 12.55 28.71
C LEU A 588 6.16 11.92 29.18
N ALA A 589 6.16 10.60 29.35
CA ALA A 589 4.99 9.83 29.76
C ALA A 589 5.37 8.75 30.79
N GLY A 590 4.38 8.32 31.58
CA GLY A 590 4.55 7.33 32.64
C GLY A 590 5.55 7.78 33.70
N GLY A 591 6.45 6.89 34.13
CA GLY A 591 7.50 7.14 35.11
C GLY A 591 8.71 7.97 34.63
N ALA A 592 8.61 8.67 33.49
CA ALA A 592 9.68 9.52 32.98
C ALA A 592 9.84 10.79 33.84
N THR A 593 11.05 11.10 34.27
CA THR A 593 11.34 12.24 35.16
C THR A 593 12.62 12.98 34.77
N TRP A 594 12.73 14.25 35.18
CA TRP A 594 13.93 15.06 34.96
C TRP A 594 15.00 14.77 36.01
N VAL A 595 16.24 14.60 35.56
CA VAL A 595 17.44 14.37 36.40
C VAL A 595 18.63 15.16 35.87
N THR A 596 19.73 15.17 36.61
CA THR A 596 21.01 15.68 36.08
C THR A 596 21.49 14.78 34.93
N GLY A 597 21.81 15.38 33.80
CA GLY A 597 22.19 14.70 32.56
C GLY A 597 23.68 14.53 32.34
N HIS A 598 24.00 14.08 31.13
CA HIS A 598 25.35 14.15 30.57
C HIS A 598 25.73 15.63 30.36
N SER A 599 24.78 16.41 29.84
CA SER A 599 24.88 17.87 29.69
C SER A 599 23.63 18.54 30.26
N GLY A 600 23.77 19.30 31.34
CA GLY A 600 22.63 19.98 31.96
C GLY A 600 21.63 18.99 32.61
N THR A 601 20.39 18.98 32.13
CA THR A 601 19.35 18.02 32.58
C THR A 601 19.07 16.96 31.52
N ALA A 602 18.56 15.81 31.96
CA ALA A 602 18.21 14.67 31.12
C ALA A 602 16.90 14.03 31.57
N VAL A 603 16.43 13.04 30.81
CA VAL A 603 15.24 12.26 31.16
C VAL A 603 15.64 10.91 31.71
N SER A 604 15.26 10.64 32.97
CA SER A 604 15.33 9.31 33.57
C SER A 604 14.10 8.49 33.21
N LEU A 605 14.33 7.25 32.82
CA LEU A 605 13.37 6.24 32.44
C LEU A 605 13.47 5.09 33.45
N ASP A 606 12.38 4.79 34.14
CA ASP A 606 12.33 3.96 35.34
C ASP A 606 12.42 2.44 35.07
N GLY A 607 12.40 2.02 33.80
CA GLY A 607 12.35 0.60 33.42
C GLY A 607 10.99 -0.08 33.63
N SER A 608 9.94 0.68 33.95
CA SER A 608 8.60 0.13 34.23
C SER A 608 7.50 0.74 33.35
N SER A 609 7.50 2.06 33.20
CA SER A 609 6.45 2.79 32.49
C SER A 609 6.93 4.09 31.86
N GLY A 610 8.13 4.58 32.20
CA GLY A 610 8.69 5.82 31.70
C GLY A 610 9.17 5.73 30.26
N TYR A 611 8.75 6.69 29.42
CA TYR A 611 9.22 6.86 28.04
C TYR A 611 9.01 8.30 27.57
N VAL A 612 9.60 8.64 26.42
CA VAL A 612 9.28 9.88 25.68
C VAL A 612 8.54 9.51 24.40
N SER A 613 7.38 10.09 24.19
CA SER A 613 6.64 10.04 22.93
C SER A 613 7.15 11.12 21.99
N VAL A 614 7.43 10.72 20.74
CA VAL A 614 7.85 11.59 19.65
C VAL A 614 6.67 11.75 18.68
N PRO A 615 6.37 12.97 18.17
CA PRO A 615 5.25 13.17 17.26
C PRO A 615 5.32 12.32 15.99
N ALA A 616 4.15 12.07 15.38
CA ALA A 616 4.06 11.45 14.06
C ALA A 616 4.70 12.33 12.97
N GLY A 617 5.10 11.71 11.85
CA GLY A 617 5.68 12.42 10.70
C GLY A 617 7.18 12.68 10.79
N VAL A 618 7.82 12.36 11.92
CA VAL A 618 9.27 12.57 12.13
C VAL A 618 10.17 11.79 11.16
N LEU A 619 9.66 10.71 10.56
CA LEU A 619 10.37 9.91 9.55
C LEU A 619 9.88 10.18 8.11
N ALA A 620 8.95 11.11 7.92
CA ALA A 620 8.39 11.41 6.61
C ALA A 620 9.48 11.99 5.69
N GLY A 621 9.66 11.37 4.52
CA GLY A 621 10.68 11.77 3.55
C GLY A 621 12.13 11.49 3.97
N VAL A 622 12.35 10.78 5.08
CA VAL A 622 13.70 10.43 5.56
C VAL A 622 14.19 9.17 4.82
N SER A 623 15.18 9.32 3.94
CA SER A 623 15.80 8.19 3.25
C SER A 623 17.16 7.85 3.84
N ASP A 624 18.21 8.59 3.47
CA ASP A 624 19.45 8.57 4.26
C ASP A 624 19.20 9.26 5.61
N PHE A 625 19.79 8.76 6.70
CA PHE A 625 19.50 9.28 8.04
C PHE A 625 20.65 9.11 9.03
N THR A 626 20.54 9.86 10.13
CA THR A 626 21.28 9.60 11.37
C THR A 626 20.37 9.72 12.58
N ILE A 627 20.39 8.77 13.50
CA ILE A 627 19.83 8.93 14.85
C ILE A 627 20.98 8.83 15.85
N ALA A 628 21.10 9.78 16.78
CA ALA A 628 22.15 9.83 17.78
C ALA A 628 21.61 10.19 19.17
N VAL A 629 22.17 9.63 20.23
CA VAL A 629 21.70 9.83 21.61
C VAL A 629 22.78 9.49 22.62
N TRP A 630 22.85 10.26 23.71
CA TRP A 630 23.60 9.88 24.91
C TRP A 630 22.71 9.05 25.83
N VAL A 631 23.21 7.92 26.31
CA VAL A 631 22.47 7.04 27.22
C VAL A 631 23.34 6.53 28.36
N TYR A 632 22.78 6.53 29.57
CA TYR A 632 23.30 5.85 30.74
C TYR A 632 22.33 4.72 31.11
N LEU A 633 22.77 3.46 31.00
CA LEU A 633 21.92 2.33 31.38
C LEU A 633 22.14 1.96 32.85
N ASN A 634 21.05 1.96 33.63
CA ASN A 634 21.07 1.44 35.00
C ASN A 634 21.10 -0.09 35.00
N ALA A 635 20.33 -0.69 34.09
CA ALA A 635 20.26 -2.13 33.89
C ALA A 635 20.01 -2.46 32.42
N GLN A 636 20.53 -3.60 31.98
CA GLN A 636 20.21 -4.16 30.67
C GLN A 636 18.91 -4.95 30.74
N GLY A 637 17.90 -4.54 29.98
CA GLY A 637 16.74 -5.36 29.65
C GLY A 637 16.96 -6.07 28.31
N TRP A 638 16.68 -7.38 28.26
CA TRP A 638 16.60 -8.08 26.98
C TRP A 638 15.49 -7.45 26.12
N SER A 639 15.78 -7.08 24.87
CA SER A 639 14.81 -6.46 23.95
C SER A 639 14.28 -5.08 24.37
N ALA A 640 14.77 -4.48 25.47
CA ALA A 640 14.46 -3.10 25.79
C ALA A 640 14.83 -2.19 24.61
N ARG A 641 14.09 -1.09 24.42
CA ARG A 641 14.29 -0.18 23.29
C ARG A 641 14.89 1.13 23.75
N LEU A 642 16.00 1.49 23.12
CA LEU A 642 16.51 2.86 23.20
C LEU A 642 15.58 3.79 22.44
N PHE A 643 15.20 3.39 21.22
CA PHE A 643 14.07 3.95 20.48
C PHE A 643 13.36 2.84 19.69
N ASP A 644 12.07 3.03 19.43
CA ASP A 644 11.22 2.18 18.57
C ASP A 644 10.20 3.08 17.88
N PHE A 645 10.39 3.29 16.57
CA PHE A 645 9.60 4.17 15.71
C PHE A 645 8.90 3.35 14.65
N GLY A 646 7.58 3.45 14.55
CA GLY A 646 6.84 2.65 13.59
C GLY A 646 5.35 2.89 13.61
N PHE A 647 4.65 2.01 12.90
CA PHE A 647 3.21 1.90 12.97
C PHE A 647 2.80 0.85 13.99
N ASN A 648 3.46 -0.31 13.94
CA ASN A 648 3.23 -1.42 14.86
C ASN A 648 4.46 -2.34 14.89
N THR A 649 4.35 -3.51 15.53
CA THR A 649 5.44 -4.48 15.64
C THR A 649 5.92 -5.05 14.29
N ASN A 650 5.09 -5.01 13.24
CA ASN A 650 5.44 -5.50 11.90
C ASN A 650 6.16 -4.44 11.05
N ARG A 651 5.83 -3.16 11.24
CA ARG A 651 6.39 -2.05 10.45
C ARG A 651 7.04 -1.03 11.38
N ARG A 652 8.36 -1.17 11.56
CA ARG A 652 9.13 -0.37 12.53
C ARG A 652 10.62 -0.30 12.22
N MET A 653 11.27 0.68 12.84
CA MET A 653 12.71 0.69 13.08
C MET A 653 12.98 0.84 14.58
N MET A 654 14.02 0.17 15.06
CA MET A 654 14.34 0.17 16.48
C MET A 654 15.83 0.05 16.74
N PHE A 655 16.25 0.52 17.92
CA PHE A 655 17.55 0.18 18.48
C PHE A 655 17.35 -0.49 19.85
N THR A 656 17.95 -1.67 20.02
CA THR A 656 17.95 -2.40 21.29
C THR A 656 19.36 -2.46 21.88
N PRO A 657 19.54 -2.11 23.16
CA PRO A 657 20.82 -2.21 23.86
C PRO A 657 21.37 -3.63 23.97
N ARG A 658 20.49 -4.64 23.98
CA ARG A 658 20.85 -6.06 24.18
C ARG A 658 19.82 -6.99 23.54
N TRP A 659 20.29 -7.79 22.58
CA TRP A 659 19.51 -8.79 21.86
C TRP A 659 20.38 -9.93 21.33
N GLY A 660 19.78 -11.11 21.13
CA GLY A 660 20.42 -12.27 20.52
C GLY A 660 21.63 -12.74 21.32
N ASN A 661 22.81 -12.81 20.67
CA ASN A 661 24.07 -13.18 21.33
C ASN A 661 24.63 -12.05 22.20
N ASP A 662 23.79 -11.44 23.03
CA ASP A 662 24.13 -10.31 23.91
C ASP A 662 24.78 -9.12 23.19
N ASN A 663 24.21 -8.72 22.04
CA ASN A 663 24.70 -7.59 21.26
C ASN A 663 23.68 -6.46 21.19
N ALA A 664 24.16 -5.22 21.14
CA ALA A 664 23.35 -4.09 20.73
C ALA A 664 23.02 -4.20 19.23
N ARG A 665 21.83 -3.78 18.84
CA ARG A 665 21.34 -3.95 17.46
C ARG A 665 20.41 -2.81 17.06
N PHE A 666 20.64 -2.30 15.86
CA PHE A 666 19.63 -1.56 15.10
C PHE A 666 18.89 -2.51 14.17
N GLY A 667 17.57 -2.37 14.02
CA GLY A 667 16.75 -3.13 13.07
C GLY A 667 15.69 -2.27 12.39
N ILE A 668 15.36 -2.59 11.14
CA ILE A 668 14.25 -2.02 10.38
C ILE A 668 13.51 -3.11 9.60
N ALA A 669 12.18 -3.07 9.64
CA ALA A 669 11.30 -4.03 8.99
C ALA A 669 10.02 -3.37 8.47
N LEU A 670 9.52 -3.87 7.34
CA LEU A 670 8.20 -3.52 6.82
C LEU A 670 7.15 -4.59 7.12
N ASN A 671 7.57 -5.85 7.31
CA ASN A 671 6.67 -6.99 7.43
C ASN A 671 7.12 -8.01 8.51
N GLY A 672 7.27 -7.55 9.74
CA GLY A 672 7.64 -8.41 10.87
C GLY A 672 9.14 -8.67 10.97
N ASP A 673 9.51 -9.51 11.94
CA ASP A 673 10.92 -9.79 12.23
C ASP A 673 11.58 -10.72 11.19
N VAL A 674 10.79 -11.51 10.45
CA VAL A 674 11.29 -12.31 9.32
C VAL A 674 11.70 -11.35 8.19
N GLY A 675 12.94 -11.45 7.73
CA GLY A 675 13.48 -10.53 6.71
C GLY A 675 13.84 -9.13 7.24
N MET A 676 13.77 -8.88 8.55
CA MET A 676 14.25 -7.64 9.16
C MET A 676 15.72 -7.40 8.79
N GLN A 677 16.03 -6.18 8.35
CA GLN A 677 17.40 -5.75 8.15
C GLN A 677 17.96 -5.20 9.43
N PHE A 678 19.19 -5.57 9.78
CA PHE A 678 19.79 -5.12 11.03
C PHE A 678 21.26 -4.78 10.88
N ILE A 679 21.72 -3.91 11.77
CA ILE A 679 23.14 -3.68 12.05
C ILE A 679 23.40 -4.25 13.43
N GLN A 680 24.31 -5.20 13.53
CA GLN A 680 24.65 -5.86 14.79
C GLN A 680 26.00 -5.37 15.28
N GLY A 681 26.05 -4.96 16.54
CA GLY A 681 27.30 -4.69 17.25
C GLY A 681 28.01 -5.96 17.71
N SER A 682 29.19 -5.79 18.31
CA SER A 682 30.00 -6.87 18.88
C SER A 682 29.78 -7.13 20.37
N SER A 683 28.99 -6.28 21.04
CA SER A 683 28.62 -6.41 22.45
C SER A 683 27.34 -5.62 22.76
N ALA A 684 26.71 -5.93 23.90
CA ALA A 684 25.62 -5.14 24.46
C ALA A 684 26.14 -3.75 24.91
N LEU A 685 25.23 -2.77 24.99
CA LEU A 685 25.59 -1.47 25.57
C LEU A 685 25.98 -1.63 27.05
N PRO A 686 27.07 -1.01 27.51
CA PRO A 686 27.49 -1.11 28.90
C PRO A 686 26.49 -0.45 29.86
N THR A 687 26.48 -0.91 31.11
CA THR A 687 25.72 -0.31 32.20
C THR A 687 26.63 0.51 33.11
N GLY A 688 26.06 1.42 33.89
CA GLY A 688 26.80 2.17 34.91
C GLY A 688 27.72 3.27 34.36
N GLN A 689 27.61 3.61 33.08
CA GLN A 689 28.37 4.69 32.45
C GLN A 689 27.60 5.31 31.28
N TRP A 690 27.91 6.57 30.97
CA TRP A 690 27.41 7.25 29.78
C TRP A 690 28.08 6.70 28.52
N VAL A 691 27.27 6.45 27.49
CA VAL A 691 27.74 6.13 26.14
C VAL A 691 26.96 6.91 25.09
N HIS A 692 27.64 7.26 24.02
CA HIS A 692 27.02 7.86 22.84
C HIS A 692 26.73 6.77 21.81
N VAL A 693 25.47 6.64 21.41
CA VAL A 693 25.00 5.71 20.38
C VAL A 693 24.61 6.52 19.15
N ALA A 694 25.09 6.11 17.98
CA ALA A 694 24.58 6.64 16.72
C ALA A 694 24.36 5.55 15.67
N VAL A 695 23.32 5.70 14.86
CA VAL A 695 23.04 4.84 13.70
C VAL A 695 22.92 5.73 12.48
N THR A 696 23.61 5.37 11.40
CA THR A 696 23.55 6.04 10.11
C THR A 696 23.07 5.08 9.03
N LEU A 697 22.39 5.59 8.01
CA LEU A 697 22.17 4.92 6.73
C LEU A 697 22.55 5.89 5.60
N SER A 698 23.54 5.50 4.79
CA SER A 698 23.95 6.20 3.57
C SER A 698 23.78 5.27 2.37
N GLY A 699 22.79 5.53 1.52
CA GLY A 699 22.45 4.64 0.41
C GLY A 699 21.98 3.27 0.92
N THR A 700 22.86 2.26 0.88
CA THR A 700 22.58 0.91 1.42
C THR A 700 23.47 0.53 2.60
N THR A 701 24.35 1.44 3.04
CA THR A 701 25.32 1.15 4.10
C THR A 701 24.80 1.70 5.42
N GLY A 702 24.31 0.78 6.25
CA GLY A 702 23.98 1.05 7.65
C GLY A 702 25.21 0.92 8.54
N THR A 703 25.47 1.90 9.39
CA THR A 703 26.56 1.85 10.38
C THR A 703 26.09 2.26 11.77
N TYR A 704 26.38 1.41 12.76
CA TYR A 704 26.18 1.66 14.18
C TYR A 704 27.53 2.08 14.80
N TYR A 705 27.51 3.18 15.56
CA TYR A 705 28.64 3.73 16.28
C TYR A 705 28.39 3.72 17.79
N LEU A 706 29.43 3.37 18.55
CA LEU A 706 29.49 3.48 20.00
C LEU A 706 30.66 4.39 20.39
N ASN A 707 30.39 5.46 21.14
CA ASN A 707 31.37 6.46 21.57
C ASN A 707 32.21 6.99 20.39
N GLY A 708 31.55 7.33 19.28
CA GLY A 708 32.20 7.87 18.08
C GLY A 708 32.89 6.85 17.18
N SER A 709 33.05 5.60 17.63
CA SER A 709 33.74 4.54 16.88
C SER A 709 32.77 3.56 16.25
N VAL A 710 33.10 3.01 15.07
CA VAL A 710 32.25 1.99 14.41
C VAL A 710 32.16 0.74 15.28
N ALA A 711 30.93 0.37 15.64
CA ALA A 711 30.62 -0.82 16.42
C ALA A 711 29.99 -1.95 15.57
N GLY A 712 29.40 -1.61 14.41
CA GLY A 712 28.90 -2.58 13.43
C GLY A 712 28.52 -1.93 12.11
N THR A 713 28.59 -2.70 11.01
CA THR A 713 28.24 -2.24 9.66
C THR A 713 27.44 -3.31 8.93
N ASN A 714 26.44 -2.90 8.17
CA ASN A 714 25.74 -3.71 7.19
C ASN A 714 25.67 -2.95 5.85
N THR A 715 26.34 -3.47 4.81
CA THR A 715 26.41 -2.84 3.48
C THR A 715 25.19 -3.13 2.60
N SER A 716 24.27 -3.97 3.07
CA SER A 716 23.05 -4.41 2.39
C SER A 716 21.79 -3.99 3.14
N LEU A 717 21.84 -2.86 3.86
CA LEU A 717 20.67 -2.26 4.51
C LEU A 717 20.00 -1.32 3.52
N TRP A 718 19.14 -1.86 2.65
CA TRP A 718 18.50 -1.11 1.57
C TRP A 718 17.18 -0.45 1.95
N LEU A 719 16.60 -0.76 3.12
CA LEU A 719 15.34 -0.17 3.59
C LEU A 719 15.56 1.23 4.20
N PRO A 720 15.04 2.31 3.57
CA PRO A 720 15.04 3.62 4.18
C PRO A 720 13.83 3.82 5.12
N PRO A 721 13.94 4.69 6.15
CA PRO A 721 12.84 4.98 7.08
C PRO A 721 11.55 5.48 6.41
N CYS A 722 11.63 6.20 5.28
CA CYS A 722 10.44 6.69 4.58
C CYS A 722 9.53 5.56 4.05
N GLN A 723 10.05 4.33 3.88
CA GLN A 723 9.25 3.17 3.52
C GLN A 723 8.39 2.67 4.69
N LEU A 724 8.61 3.14 5.93
CA LEU A 724 7.72 2.92 7.07
C LEU A 724 6.42 3.71 6.96
N GLY A 725 6.32 4.67 6.03
CA GLY A 725 5.13 5.49 5.84
C GLY A 725 4.86 6.39 7.06
N SER A 726 3.58 6.63 7.36
CA SER A 726 3.20 7.34 8.57
C SER A 726 3.45 6.47 9.81
N THR A 727 4.24 6.97 10.76
CA THR A 727 4.56 6.29 12.02
C THR A 727 3.86 6.99 13.20
N PRO A 728 2.64 6.56 13.60
CA PRO A 728 1.94 7.14 14.75
C PRO A 728 2.58 6.77 16.10
N ASN A 729 3.40 5.71 16.14
CA ASN A 729 3.99 5.16 17.36
C ASN A 729 5.51 5.36 17.35
N ASN A 730 5.97 6.52 17.84
CA ASN A 730 7.39 6.82 17.95
C ASN A 730 7.78 7.02 19.42
N TYR A 731 8.64 6.15 19.94
CA TYR A 731 9.02 6.14 21.35
C TYR A 731 10.53 6.13 21.57
N ILE A 732 10.98 6.86 22.58
CA ILE A 732 12.30 6.72 23.20
C ILE A 732 12.08 6.00 24.53
N GLY A 733 12.74 4.86 24.74
CA GLY A 733 12.65 4.10 25.99
C GLY A 733 11.54 3.05 26.09
N ARG A 734 10.71 2.89 25.06
CA ARG A 734 9.56 1.95 25.04
C ARG A 734 9.51 1.16 23.74
N SER A 735 9.15 -0.12 23.84
CA SER A 735 8.85 -0.97 22.69
C SER A 735 7.41 -0.80 22.23
N GLN A 736 7.20 -0.98 20.93
CA GLN A 736 5.84 -1.17 20.40
C GLN A 736 5.23 -2.51 20.82
N SER A 737 6.06 -3.51 21.17
CA SER A 737 5.57 -4.75 21.76
C SER A 737 5.35 -4.59 23.27
N SER A 738 4.14 -4.90 23.74
CA SER A 738 3.83 -4.88 25.18
C SER A 738 4.54 -5.97 25.99
N SER A 739 5.14 -6.98 25.32
CA SER A 739 5.91 -8.04 25.98
C SER A 739 7.35 -7.65 26.31
N ASP A 740 7.86 -6.60 25.66
CA ASP A 740 9.24 -6.13 25.87
C ASP A 740 9.31 -5.19 27.08
N PRO A 741 10.41 -5.22 27.86
CA PRO A 741 10.58 -4.31 28.99
C PRO A 741 10.82 -2.86 28.52
N TYR A 742 10.46 -1.90 29.38
CA TYR A 742 10.86 -0.50 29.24
C TYR A 742 12.36 -0.33 29.50
N LEU A 743 12.94 0.74 28.96
CA LEU A 743 14.34 1.08 29.19
C LEU A 743 14.53 1.56 30.62
N ASN A 744 15.47 0.94 31.34
CA ASN A 744 15.92 1.41 32.66
C ASN A 744 17.23 2.19 32.51
N GLY A 745 17.14 3.51 32.46
CA GLY A 745 18.31 4.36 32.20
C GLY A 745 17.99 5.85 32.17
N ILE A 746 18.95 6.62 31.68
CA ILE A 746 18.85 8.07 31.50
C ILE A 746 19.22 8.35 30.05
N VAL A 747 18.39 9.12 29.34
CA VAL A 747 18.63 9.55 27.95
C VAL A 747 18.84 11.05 27.91
N ASP A 748 19.81 11.46 27.10
CA ASP A 748 20.19 12.85 26.93
C ASP A 748 20.49 13.12 25.44
N GLU A 749 20.37 14.39 25.02
CA GLU A 749 20.95 14.86 23.76
C GLU A 749 20.50 14.06 22.49
N PHE A 750 19.22 13.68 22.42
CA PHE A 750 18.66 12.86 21.32
C PHE A 750 18.48 13.67 20.03
N ARG A 751 18.97 13.14 18.90
CA ARG A 751 18.97 13.81 17.60
C ARG A 751 18.53 12.90 16.47
N ILE A 752 17.80 13.47 15.52
CA ILE A 752 17.50 12.87 14.21
C ILE A 752 18.00 13.82 13.14
N TYR A 753 18.74 13.29 12.17
CA TYR A 753 19.17 14.00 10.99
C TYR A 753 18.57 13.37 9.73
N LYS A 754 18.11 14.22 8.82
CA LYS A 754 17.94 13.88 7.40
C LYS A 754 19.31 13.85 6.76
N GLY A 755 19.73 12.69 6.27
CA GLY A 755 21.08 12.42 5.76
C GLY A 755 22.00 11.69 6.76
N ALA A 756 22.99 10.98 6.23
CA ALA A 756 24.00 10.30 7.02
C ALA A 756 25.12 11.27 7.44
N LEU A 757 25.42 11.34 8.73
CA LEU A 757 26.64 11.98 9.22
C LEU A 757 27.85 11.11 8.90
N THR A 758 28.96 11.75 8.55
CA THR A 758 30.26 11.08 8.36
C THR A 758 30.81 10.57 9.70
N ALA A 759 31.71 9.59 9.66
CA ALA A 759 32.38 9.09 10.86
C ALA A 759 33.09 10.20 11.66
N ALA A 760 33.67 11.20 10.99
CA ALA A 760 34.28 12.35 11.65
C ALA A 760 33.25 13.22 12.40
N GLN A 761 32.11 13.51 11.77
CA GLN A 761 31.02 14.24 12.41
C GLN A 761 30.44 13.47 13.61
N ILE A 762 30.30 12.15 13.49
CA ILE A 762 29.87 11.29 14.61
C ILE A 762 30.89 11.32 15.75
N SER A 763 32.20 11.27 15.44
CA SER A 763 33.25 11.38 16.46
C SER A 763 33.23 12.74 17.16
N THR A 764 32.94 13.83 16.44
CA THR A 764 32.77 15.16 17.06
C THR A 764 31.55 15.20 17.96
N LEU A 765 30.42 14.64 17.51
CA LEU A 765 29.18 14.60 18.28
C LEU A 765 29.31 13.74 19.56
N ALA A 766 30.10 12.67 19.50
CA ALA A 766 30.37 11.83 20.67
C ALA A 766 31.39 12.43 21.66
N ALA A 767 32.03 13.55 21.31
CA ALA A 767 32.99 14.25 22.16
C ALA A 767 32.41 15.51 22.81
N SER A 768 31.21 15.93 22.40
CA SER A 768 30.39 16.97 23.03
C SER A 768 29.47 16.36 24.07
#